data_AF-L7VPQ2-F1
#
_entry.id   AF-L7VPQ2-F1
#
_cell.length_a   1.000
_cell.length_b   1.000
_cell.length_c   1.000
_cell.angle_alpha   90.00
_cell.angle_beta   90.00
_cell.angle_gamma   90.00
#
_symmetry.space_group_name_H-M   'P 1'
#
loop_
_entity.id
_entity.type
_entity.pdbx_description
1 polymer ?
#
loop_
_entity_poly.entity_id
_entity_poly.type
_entity_poly.pdbx_seq_one_letter_code
_entity_poly.pdbx_strand_id
1 'polypeptide(L)'
;MKLRGSVTVFVSIILSALILFSGTVIDLARFRAGETHARAAVQLAVQSALARYFSPLKENYGLWASAHSKEELEMLIYDLIEKNLGTENTFIPGITDLFGFSVDSVTVYPVFNLTDAQVLEKEIADFMKYRAPVNTAGLFLEKLKAFNLFLAQSGLLNKRMELEDNLQKIREKQVYLSLILSERIPRFVNGQKPEKGINDSLLHISSLLYEINDMEKQNGVLDRAYLSIPSSIEEINEAENEIENIEEEISDLEKEIEYLEDRLKDCEDEAEIAGITDEIQKIERKISQKSDEKAEAKKVLESAKRKLKSEIDTCVGLLNEIAVKTERVQEKITQIKNSVGKFVKYHEESVKLSSDILKQCYEIKHLSEEINTEIKRQAEKSDNAFLVKIKSDMKQLVLTADPEAVSSIKTDLEVNLTALNETYSVLSHAASRLEEILDEILRFIYSTERIYVTLEYTERKVFGTGIEQCVKELESKINSAVSGYKVRSLQLEPDINAKEKNEFYRWCNKVFDEKNETENKDKGYEKKLRNNIKKADESGKKENEMSFNGKDKKLSSKELEELFKSLPSKKNNETGGALTENYENTEPEEKYKKSLNSNADISFKIGSILDNLGESVLKSLYINEYIVSAFKNANIDKVSAPRINIHGGPAKTFFEKAEVEYIIFGNKKEKTNADLAQASIFGIRMGLNLLHVYMDSKKVSAAMSAAVSIAGWSGFGVPIVKNLILLGWAAGESYLDLKDINDGKDVAVYKTENTWKLSLASLFSDITGKFLEDTSVWLKKTKDEWVDKADDAVKTLIRELVTGKVNEVFAPIEQAVTEAGDEEDNAGDVKFAVSLPLDDVSNVDDLKEWVVKVCQDQYRQAKNSVTHWTGARLEHFKKKAIDEITNFIINSPAYENIFSTVKKGLNNIIDGSLDMLSESLQQIGNQIGDPGMQSQLVGTVVSFDYVDYLRLLLVAVPNKTKLLRAADIIQLNMRETLDNPDFLMSEYNSFIIVEAEISMKTMFIPSFLKTPQTGKFSIRWGYGY
;
A
#
# COMPACT_ATOMS: atom_id res chain seq x y z
N MET A 1 -89.18 -49.82 -68.00
CA MET A 1 -89.47 -50.14 -66.59
C MET A 1 -89.34 -48.85 -65.77
N LYS A 2 -90.41 -48.39 -65.10
CA LYS A 2 -90.37 -47.18 -64.25
C LYS A 2 -89.58 -47.50 -62.97
N LEU A 3 -88.42 -46.87 -62.78
CA LEU A 3 -87.72 -46.80 -61.49
C LEU A 3 -88.57 -45.98 -60.51
N ARG A 4 -89.49 -46.63 -59.77
CA ARG A 4 -90.24 -46.02 -58.67
C ARG A 4 -89.50 -46.29 -57.36
N GLY A 5 -88.97 -45.24 -56.73
CA GLY A 5 -88.28 -45.31 -55.42
C GLY A 5 -86.84 -44.77 -55.40
N SER A 6 -86.20 -44.59 -56.57
CA SER A 6 -84.83 -44.04 -56.66
C SER A 6 -84.73 -42.62 -56.08
N VAL A 7 -85.75 -41.79 -56.27
CA VAL A 7 -85.82 -40.42 -55.71
C VAL A 7 -85.88 -40.45 -54.18
N THR A 8 -86.68 -41.34 -53.58
CA THR A 8 -86.78 -41.45 -52.11
C THR A 8 -85.47 -41.95 -51.49
N VAL A 9 -84.83 -42.97 -52.09
CA VAL A 9 -83.53 -43.47 -51.61
C VAL A 9 -82.45 -42.39 -51.75
N PHE A 10 -82.41 -41.68 -52.89
CA PHE A 10 -81.47 -40.58 -53.11
C PHE A 10 -81.68 -39.43 -52.13
N VAL A 11 -82.92 -39.00 -51.90
CA VAL A 11 -83.27 -37.96 -50.92
C VAL A 11 -82.93 -38.41 -49.49
N SER A 12 -83.21 -39.66 -49.12
CA SER A 12 -82.84 -40.18 -47.78
C SER A 12 -81.33 -40.26 -47.57
N ILE A 13 -80.54 -40.61 -48.59
CA ILE A 13 -79.07 -40.59 -48.53
C ILE A 13 -78.56 -39.16 -48.37
N ILE A 14 -79.08 -38.22 -49.18
CA ILE A 14 -78.72 -36.79 -49.07
C ILE A 14 -79.11 -36.24 -47.71
N LEU A 15 -80.33 -36.52 -47.23
CA LEU A 15 -80.83 -36.04 -45.94
C LEU A 15 -79.99 -36.62 -44.78
N SER A 16 -79.64 -37.90 -44.84
CA SER A 16 -78.75 -38.53 -43.85
C SER A 16 -77.36 -37.90 -43.87
N ALA A 17 -76.80 -37.64 -45.05
CA ALA A 17 -75.51 -36.95 -45.20
C ALA A 17 -75.58 -35.50 -44.70
N LEU A 18 -76.67 -34.76 -44.95
CA LEU A 18 -76.90 -33.40 -44.46
C LEU A 18 -77.11 -33.34 -42.94
N ILE A 19 -77.84 -34.29 -42.36
CA ILE A 19 -78.01 -34.39 -40.90
C ILE A 19 -76.67 -34.73 -40.24
N LEU A 20 -75.90 -35.67 -40.79
CA LEU A 20 -74.57 -36.00 -40.29
C LEU A 20 -73.61 -34.80 -40.40
N PHE A 21 -73.61 -34.10 -41.54
CA PHE A 21 -72.81 -32.89 -41.76
C PHE A 21 -73.20 -31.78 -40.79
N SER A 22 -74.50 -31.47 -40.68
CA SER A 22 -75.00 -30.42 -39.78
C SER A 22 -74.74 -30.75 -38.31
N GLY A 23 -74.95 -32.00 -37.89
CA GLY A 23 -74.63 -32.47 -36.54
C GLY A 23 -73.13 -32.37 -36.23
N THR A 24 -72.28 -32.69 -37.21
CA THR A 24 -70.81 -32.52 -37.08
C THR A 24 -70.42 -31.05 -36.98
N VAL A 25 -71.02 -30.17 -37.78
CA VAL A 25 -70.78 -28.71 -37.71
C VAL A 25 -71.24 -28.13 -36.39
N ILE A 26 -72.39 -28.58 -35.85
CA ILE A 26 -72.89 -28.17 -34.53
C ILE A 26 -71.95 -28.64 -33.42
N ASP A 27 -71.51 -29.90 -33.43
CA ASP A 27 -70.55 -30.39 -32.44
C ASP A 27 -69.18 -29.71 -32.56
N LEU A 28 -68.74 -29.34 -33.78
CA LEU A 28 -67.52 -28.55 -33.99
C LEU A 28 -67.66 -27.12 -33.45
N ALA A 29 -68.80 -26.46 -33.68
CA ALA A 29 -69.08 -25.14 -33.14
C ALA A 29 -69.17 -25.18 -31.61
N ARG A 30 -69.82 -26.19 -31.04
CA ARG A 30 -69.85 -26.46 -29.59
C ARG A 30 -68.46 -26.74 -29.03
N PHE A 31 -67.61 -27.47 -29.75
CA PHE A 31 -66.22 -27.70 -29.34
C PHE A 31 -65.46 -26.38 -29.22
N ARG A 32 -65.54 -25.50 -30.23
CA ARG A 32 -64.85 -24.20 -30.21
C ARG A 32 -65.39 -23.25 -29.14
N ALA A 33 -66.71 -23.19 -28.99
CA ALA A 33 -67.34 -22.39 -27.95
C ALA A 33 -67.01 -22.93 -26.55
N GLY A 34 -67.05 -24.25 -26.38
CA GLY A 34 -66.77 -24.92 -25.12
C GLY A 34 -65.30 -24.81 -24.70
N GLU A 35 -64.36 -24.92 -25.65
CA GLU A 35 -62.92 -24.65 -25.43
C GLU A 35 -62.71 -23.22 -24.92
N THR A 36 -63.40 -22.24 -25.51
CA THR A 36 -63.31 -20.83 -25.11
C THR A 36 -63.87 -20.61 -23.71
N HIS A 37 -65.02 -21.20 -23.40
CA HIS A 37 -65.65 -21.11 -22.08
C HIS A 37 -64.79 -21.77 -21.00
N ALA A 38 -64.27 -22.97 -21.29
CA ALA A 38 -63.35 -23.66 -20.40
C ALA A 38 -62.05 -22.90 -20.17
N ARG A 39 -61.51 -22.25 -21.21
CA ARG A 39 -60.34 -21.38 -21.07
C ARG A 39 -60.61 -20.21 -20.12
N ALA A 40 -61.76 -19.55 -20.25
CA ALA A 40 -62.16 -18.47 -19.35
C ALA A 40 -62.35 -18.97 -17.90
N ALA A 41 -62.96 -20.14 -17.72
CA ALA A 41 -63.14 -20.75 -16.40
C ALA A 41 -61.80 -21.06 -15.71
N VAL A 42 -60.83 -21.62 -16.45
CA VAL A 42 -59.46 -21.86 -15.95
C VAL A 42 -58.78 -20.53 -15.59
N GLN A 43 -58.86 -19.52 -16.46
CA GLN A 43 -58.28 -18.20 -16.20
C GLN A 43 -58.82 -17.57 -14.90
N LEU A 44 -60.15 -17.56 -14.73
CA LEU A 44 -60.80 -17.01 -13.54
C LEU A 44 -60.47 -17.82 -12.27
N ALA A 45 -60.41 -19.15 -12.37
CA ALA A 45 -60.05 -20.02 -11.26
C ALA A 45 -58.61 -19.75 -10.78
N VAL A 46 -57.65 -19.63 -11.72
CA VAL A 46 -56.24 -19.31 -11.41
C VAL A 46 -56.13 -17.92 -10.76
N GLN A 47 -56.81 -16.91 -11.31
CA GLN A 47 -56.84 -15.56 -10.74
C GLN A 47 -57.46 -15.52 -9.34
N SER A 48 -58.55 -16.26 -9.13
CA SER A 48 -59.24 -16.35 -7.84
C SER A 48 -58.40 -17.11 -6.80
N ALA A 49 -57.66 -18.14 -7.21
CA ALA A 49 -56.73 -18.85 -6.34
C ALA A 49 -55.60 -17.91 -5.87
N LEU A 50 -55.03 -17.10 -6.76
CA LEU A 50 -54.02 -16.09 -6.41
C LEU A 50 -54.58 -14.87 -5.66
N ALA A 51 -55.90 -14.67 -5.58
CA ALA A 51 -56.45 -13.66 -4.68
C ALA A 51 -56.19 -13.99 -3.19
N ARG A 52 -55.90 -15.26 -2.86
CA ARG A 52 -55.56 -15.74 -1.51
C ARG A 52 -54.05 -15.57 -1.21
N TYR A 53 -53.59 -14.33 -1.26
CA TYR A 53 -52.20 -14.00 -0.95
C TYR A 53 -51.89 -14.11 0.56
N PHE A 54 -50.60 -14.23 0.89
CA PHE A 54 -50.11 -14.25 2.26
C PHE A 54 -50.03 -12.84 2.86
N SER A 55 -51.01 -12.50 3.70
CA SER A 55 -51.16 -11.16 4.28
C SER A 55 -49.91 -10.64 5.04
N PRO A 56 -49.21 -11.43 5.87
CA PRO A 56 -48.04 -10.92 6.61
C PRO A 56 -46.91 -10.39 5.73
N LEU A 57 -46.65 -10.98 4.56
CA LEU A 57 -45.65 -10.47 3.61
C LEU A 57 -46.12 -9.19 2.92
N LYS A 58 -47.40 -9.11 2.54
CA LYS A 58 -47.97 -7.92 1.92
C LYS A 58 -48.03 -6.74 2.89
N GLU A 59 -48.43 -6.97 4.13
CA GLU A 59 -48.59 -5.91 5.13
C GLU A 59 -47.25 -5.39 5.64
N ASN A 60 -46.30 -6.26 5.96
CA ASN A 60 -45.01 -5.82 6.50
C ASN A 60 -44.04 -5.33 5.42
N TYR A 61 -44.12 -5.91 4.21
CA TYR A 61 -43.09 -5.73 3.17
C TYR A 61 -43.65 -5.35 1.79
N GLY A 62 -44.97 -5.34 1.58
CA GLY A 62 -45.56 -5.01 0.28
C GLY A 62 -45.43 -6.10 -0.79
N LEU A 63 -44.99 -7.30 -0.40
CA LEU A 63 -44.73 -8.42 -1.31
C LEU A 63 -45.94 -9.34 -1.44
N TRP A 64 -46.14 -9.90 -2.64
CA TRP A 64 -47.27 -10.76 -2.94
C TRP A 64 -46.82 -12.19 -3.19
N ALA A 65 -47.33 -13.13 -2.40
CA ALA A 65 -47.10 -14.54 -2.66
C ALA A 65 -48.26 -15.39 -2.17
N SER A 66 -48.46 -16.54 -2.81
CA SER A 66 -49.36 -17.59 -2.34
C SER A 66 -48.68 -18.40 -1.23
N ALA A 67 -49.42 -18.70 -0.16
CA ALA A 67 -48.96 -19.52 0.97
C ALA A 67 -49.32 -21.01 0.85
N HIS A 68 -49.91 -21.41 -0.27
CA HIS A 68 -50.47 -22.74 -0.45
C HIS A 68 -49.46 -23.72 -1.05
N SER A 69 -49.48 -24.95 -0.54
CA SER A 69 -48.75 -26.06 -1.15
C SER A 69 -49.28 -26.35 -2.56
N LYS A 70 -48.50 -27.08 -3.35
CA LYS A 70 -48.91 -27.47 -4.70
C LYS A 70 -50.25 -28.23 -4.67
N GLU A 71 -50.38 -29.16 -3.74
CA GLU A 71 -51.55 -30.01 -3.57
C GLU A 71 -52.80 -29.20 -3.16
N GLU A 72 -52.63 -28.21 -2.27
CA GLU A 72 -53.70 -27.30 -1.89
C GLU A 72 -54.16 -26.43 -3.07
N LEU A 73 -53.23 -25.96 -3.89
CA LEU A 73 -53.54 -25.17 -5.08
C LEU A 73 -54.25 -26.01 -6.14
N GLU A 74 -53.80 -27.24 -6.38
CA GLU A 74 -54.44 -28.18 -7.32
C GLU A 74 -55.90 -28.44 -6.91
N MET A 75 -56.13 -28.72 -5.62
CA MET A 75 -57.48 -28.96 -5.09
C MET A 75 -58.36 -27.71 -5.17
N LEU A 76 -57.84 -26.54 -4.80
CA LEU A 76 -58.57 -25.28 -4.87
C LEU A 76 -58.93 -24.90 -6.31
N ILE A 77 -57.98 -25.03 -7.24
CA ILE A 77 -58.20 -24.67 -8.64
C ILE A 77 -59.14 -25.68 -9.30
N TYR A 78 -59.05 -26.96 -8.97
CA TYR A 78 -60.01 -27.97 -9.41
C TYR A 78 -61.44 -27.59 -9.02
N ASP A 79 -61.67 -27.31 -7.73
CA ASP A 79 -62.99 -26.91 -7.21
C ASP A 79 -63.50 -25.61 -7.86
N LEU A 80 -62.62 -24.63 -8.09
CA LEU A 80 -62.99 -23.39 -8.77
C LEU A 80 -63.34 -23.60 -10.26
N ILE A 81 -62.60 -24.44 -10.98
CA ILE A 81 -62.90 -24.77 -12.38
C ILE A 81 -64.23 -25.51 -12.46
N GLU A 82 -64.46 -26.50 -11.60
CA GLU A 82 -65.71 -27.26 -11.56
C GLU A 82 -66.90 -26.34 -11.31
N LYS A 83 -66.80 -25.43 -10.33
CA LYS A 83 -67.84 -24.43 -10.04
C LYS A 83 -68.06 -23.43 -11.18
N ASN A 84 -67.00 -23.03 -11.88
CA ASN A 84 -67.09 -22.11 -13.02
C ASN A 84 -67.69 -22.78 -14.28
N LEU A 85 -67.55 -24.09 -14.43
CA LEU A 85 -68.10 -24.87 -15.56
C LEU A 85 -69.45 -25.51 -15.29
N GLY A 86 -69.82 -25.62 -14.00
CA GLY A 86 -71.12 -26.12 -13.57
C GLY A 86 -72.25 -25.24 -14.10
N THR A 87 -73.23 -25.87 -14.74
CA THR A 87 -74.43 -25.22 -15.27
C THR A 87 -75.56 -25.13 -14.25
N GLU A 88 -75.55 -26.00 -13.23
CA GLU A 88 -76.41 -25.90 -12.05
C GLU A 88 -75.66 -25.21 -10.91
N ASN A 89 -76.15 -24.04 -10.54
CA ASN A 89 -75.79 -23.39 -9.28
C ASN A 89 -77.07 -23.10 -8.49
N THR A 90 -76.93 -22.91 -7.19
CA THR A 90 -78.06 -22.71 -6.26
C THR A 90 -78.97 -21.52 -6.64
N PHE A 91 -78.49 -20.63 -7.51
CA PHE A 91 -79.16 -19.39 -7.91
C PHE A 91 -79.93 -19.49 -9.24
N ILE A 92 -79.70 -20.53 -10.06
CA ILE A 92 -80.39 -20.71 -11.36
C ILE A 92 -80.73 -22.19 -11.62
N PRO A 93 -81.80 -22.74 -11.00
CA PRO A 93 -82.22 -24.12 -11.25
C PRO A 93 -82.93 -24.27 -12.61
N GLY A 94 -82.67 -25.37 -13.32
CA GLY A 94 -83.44 -25.78 -14.52
C GLY A 94 -82.86 -25.38 -15.89
N ILE A 95 -81.60 -24.95 -15.97
CA ILE A 95 -80.92 -24.71 -17.26
C ILE A 95 -80.38 -26.04 -17.81
N THR A 96 -80.62 -26.30 -19.11
CA THR A 96 -80.06 -27.45 -19.81
C THR A 96 -78.55 -27.29 -19.97
N ASP A 97 -77.78 -28.26 -19.47
CA ASP A 97 -76.34 -28.32 -19.68
C ASP A 97 -76.01 -28.59 -21.17
N LEU A 98 -75.61 -27.52 -21.87
CA LEU A 98 -75.31 -27.56 -23.30
C LEU A 98 -73.94 -28.17 -23.62
N PHE A 99 -73.06 -28.35 -22.65
CA PHE A 99 -71.69 -28.80 -22.89
C PHE A 99 -71.33 -30.09 -22.15
N GLY A 100 -71.86 -30.32 -20.95
CA GLY A 100 -71.58 -31.53 -20.18
C GLY A 100 -70.13 -31.61 -19.78
N PHE A 101 -69.56 -30.52 -19.23
CA PHE A 101 -68.14 -30.47 -18.86
C PHE A 101 -67.83 -31.41 -17.69
N SER A 102 -66.65 -32.00 -17.72
CA SER A 102 -66.02 -32.67 -16.59
C SER A 102 -64.55 -32.31 -16.53
N VAL A 103 -64.06 -32.00 -15.33
CA VAL A 103 -62.65 -31.73 -15.08
C VAL A 103 -61.97 -33.06 -14.79
N ASP A 104 -61.12 -33.50 -15.73
CA ASP A 104 -60.46 -34.81 -15.66
C ASP A 104 -59.25 -34.74 -14.72
N SER A 105 -58.45 -33.68 -14.81
CA SER A 105 -57.31 -33.43 -13.92
C SER A 105 -56.90 -31.96 -13.91
N VAL A 106 -56.25 -31.53 -12.83
CA VAL A 106 -55.62 -30.21 -12.70
C VAL A 106 -54.23 -30.42 -12.12
N THR A 107 -53.20 -29.91 -12.81
CA THR A 107 -51.82 -29.93 -12.34
C THR A 107 -51.31 -28.50 -12.21
N VAL A 108 -50.69 -28.18 -11.07
CA VAL A 108 -50.11 -26.86 -10.80
C VAL A 108 -48.59 -26.94 -10.80
N TYR A 109 -47.96 -26.03 -11.52
CA TYR A 109 -46.51 -25.85 -11.57
C TYR A 109 -46.17 -24.48 -10.97
N PRO A 110 -45.74 -24.41 -9.71
CA PRO A 110 -45.15 -23.20 -9.17
C PRO A 110 -43.82 -22.93 -9.88
N VAL A 111 -43.68 -21.75 -10.49
CA VAL A 111 -42.52 -21.44 -11.36
C VAL A 111 -41.54 -20.52 -10.66
N PHE A 112 -42.05 -19.50 -10.00
CA PHE A 112 -41.26 -18.41 -9.42
C PHE A 112 -41.66 -18.17 -7.98
N ASN A 113 -40.66 -18.07 -7.09
CA ASN A 113 -40.84 -17.77 -5.67
C ASN A 113 -40.06 -16.49 -5.29
N LEU A 114 -40.31 -15.99 -4.08
CA LEU A 114 -39.72 -14.74 -3.59
C LEU A 114 -38.21 -14.83 -3.27
N THR A 115 -37.59 -16.01 -3.37
CA THR A 115 -36.13 -16.16 -3.24
C THR A 115 -35.39 -15.97 -4.56
N ASP A 116 -36.12 -15.91 -5.68
CA ASP A 116 -35.57 -15.48 -6.97
C ASP A 116 -35.41 -13.95 -6.97
N ALA A 117 -34.17 -13.50 -7.15
CA ALA A 117 -33.84 -12.08 -7.13
C ALA A 117 -34.58 -11.28 -8.22
N GLN A 118 -34.85 -11.87 -9.39
CA GLN A 118 -35.56 -11.16 -10.47
C GLN A 118 -37.03 -10.93 -10.12
N VAL A 119 -37.64 -11.89 -9.43
CA VAL A 119 -39.04 -11.80 -8.96
C VAL A 119 -39.14 -10.75 -7.87
N LEU A 120 -38.23 -10.80 -6.90
CA LEU A 120 -38.18 -9.84 -5.81
C LEU A 120 -37.88 -8.41 -6.31
N GLU A 121 -36.96 -8.26 -7.27
CA GLU A 121 -36.69 -6.99 -7.94
C GLU A 121 -37.94 -6.41 -8.59
N LYS A 122 -38.68 -7.25 -9.36
CA LYS A 122 -39.90 -6.82 -10.04
C LYS A 122 -40.97 -6.38 -9.03
N GLU A 123 -41.25 -7.20 -8.01
CA GLU A 123 -42.27 -6.86 -7.01
C GLU A 123 -41.91 -5.60 -6.22
N ILE A 124 -40.65 -5.45 -5.80
CA ILE A 124 -40.20 -4.23 -5.11
C ILE A 124 -40.29 -3.03 -6.04
N ALA A 125 -39.84 -3.15 -7.29
CA ALA A 125 -39.91 -2.05 -8.26
C ALA A 125 -41.36 -1.63 -8.53
N ASP A 126 -42.28 -2.57 -8.74
CA ASP A 126 -43.70 -2.30 -8.95
C ASP A 126 -44.36 -1.71 -7.68
N PHE A 127 -43.98 -2.21 -6.50
CA PHE A 127 -44.43 -1.68 -5.21
C PHE A 127 -43.98 -0.21 -5.02
N MET A 128 -42.75 0.11 -5.39
CA MET A 128 -42.14 1.43 -5.23
C MET A 128 -42.51 2.40 -6.34
N LYS A 129 -42.86 1.94 -7.55
CA LYS A 129 -43.19 2.79 -8.71
C LYS A 129 -44.22 3.89 -8.41
N TYR A 130 -45.14 3.64 -7.50
CA TYR A 130 -46.21 4.57 -7.11
C TYR A 130 -46.12 5.05 -5.65
N ARG A 131 -45.12 4.59 -4.89
CA ARG A 131 -44.97 4.84 -3.44
C ARG A 131 -43.66 5.51 -3.06
N ALA A 132 -42.59 5.28 -3.81
CA ALA A 132 -41.42 6.12 -3.76
C ALA A 132 -41.90 7.54 -4.09
N PRO A 133 -41.70 8.54 -3.24
CA PRO A 133 -41.83 9.91 -3.69
C PRO A 133 -40.83 10.02 -4.85
N VAL A 134 -41.33 10.20 -6.09
CA VAL A 134 -40.47 10.35 -7.28
C VAL A 134 -39.40 11.42 -7.01
N ASN A 135 -39.77 12.42 -6.20
CA ASN A 135 -38.90 13.45 -5.66
C ASN A 135 -37.73 12.92 -4.82
N THR A 136 -37.90 11.92 -3.94
CA THR A 136 -36.84 11.41 -3.05
C THR A 136 -35.72 10.72 -3.82
N ALA A 137 -36.05 9.89 -4.81
CA ALA A 137 -35.05 9.18 -5.62
C ALA A 137 -34.23 10.15 -6.49
N GLY A 138 -34.85 11.17 -7.08
CA GLY A 138 -34.12 12.18 -7.84
C GLY A 138 -33.37 13.18 -6.98
N LEU A 139 -33.92 13.59 -5.83
CA LEU A 139 -33.19 14.42 -4.85
C LEU A 139 -31.90 13.72 -4.43
N PHE A 140 -31.98 12.43 -4.09
CA PHE A 140 -30.79 11.64 -3.74
C PHE A 140 -29.84 11.47 -4.93
N LEU A 141 -30.35 11.29 -6.16
CA LEU A 141 -29.50 11.20 -7.36
C LEU A 141 -28.67 12.46 -7.60
N GLU A 142 -29.25 13.64 -7.39
CA GLU A 142 -28.50 14.91 -7.50
C GLU A 142 -27.49 15.08 -6.36
N LYS A 143 -27.86 14.73 -5.11
CA LYS A 143 -26.92 14.63 -3.99
C LYS A 143 -25.75 13.69 -4.33
N LEU A 144 -26.03 12.55 -4.95
CA LEU A 144 -25.06 11.51 -5.32
C LEU A 144 -24.11 11.98 -6.43
N LYS A 145 -24.60 12.71 -7.45
CA LYS A 145 -23.76 13.31 -8.50
C LYS A 145 -22.75 14.30 -7.91
N ALA A 146 -23.22 15.23 -7.08
CA ALA A 146 -22.35 16.20 -6.42
C ALA A 146 -21.32 15.51 -5.50
N PHE A 147 -21.77 14.52 -4.74
CA PHE A 147 -20.94 13.74 -3.83
C PHE A 147 -19.86 12.90 -4.54
N ASN A 148 -20.18 12.32 -5.71
CA ASN A 148 -19.25 11.49 -6.48
C ASN A 148 -17.99 12.26 -6.91
N LEU A 149 -18.14 13.55 -7.24
CA LEU A 149 -17.01 14.42 -7.60
C LEU A 149 -15.98 14.49 -6.46
N PHE A 150 -16.42 14.79 -5.24
CA PHE A 150 -15.53 14.95 -4.08
C PHE A 150 -14.90 13.63 -3.63
N LEU A 151 -15.62 12.50 -3.73
CA LEU A 151 -15.04 11.19 -3.47
C LEU A 151 -13.90 10.86 -4.45
N ALA A 152 -14.10 11.12 -5.75
CA ALA A 152 -13.06 10.91 -6.76
C ALA A 152 -11.79 11.73 -6.47
N GLN A 153 -11.98 12.97 -6.02
CA GLN A 153 -10.89 13.87 -5.63
C GLN A 153 -10.12 13.35 -4.41
N SER A 154 -10.80 12.76 -3.42
CA SER A 154 -10.13 12.19 -2.24
C SER A 154 -9.16 11.04 -2.59
N GLY A 155 -9.49 10.22 -3.60
CA GLY A 155 -8.60 9.19 -4.13
C GLY A 155 -7.39 9.77 -4.87
N LEU A 156 -7.61 10.84 -5.66
CA LEU A 156 -6.53 11.57 -6.34
C LEU A 156 -5.56 12.20 -5.33
N LEU A 157 -6.10 12.73 -4.23
CA LEU A 157 -5.30 13.30 -3.15
C LEU A 157 -4.42 12.24 -2.49
N ASN A 158 -4.91 11.02 -2.28
CA ASN A 158 -4.10 9.93 -1.75
C ASN A 158 -2.91 9.58 -2.67
N LYS A 159 -3.15 9.43 -3.98
CA LYS A 159 -2.07 9.18 -4.95
C LYS A 159 -1.02 10.30 -4.96
N ARG A 160 -1.46 11.55 -4.80
CA ARG A 160 -0.56 12.70 -4.66
C ARG A 160 0.25 12.65 -3.35
N MET A 161 -0.36 12.29 -2.23
CA MET A 161 0.38 12.11 -0.97
C MET A 161 1.42 10.98 -1.08
N GLU A 162 1.08 9.88 -1.76
CA GLU A 162 2.02 8.79 -2.06
C GLU A 162 3.19 9.26 -2.93
N LEU A 163 2.91 10.13 -3.92
CA LEU A 163 3.94 10.78 -4.73
C LEU A 163 4.88 11.64 -3.86
N GLU A 164 4.34 12.46 -2.94
CA GLU A 164 5.13 13.27 -2.00
C GLU A 164 6.03 12.39 -1.11
N ASP A 165 5.50 11.28 -0.58
CA ASP A 165 6.27 10.35 0.25
C ASP A 165 7.40 9.67 -0.54
N ASN A 166 7.14 9.29 -1.80
CA ASN A 166 8.13 8.65 -2.65
C ASN A 166 9.22 9.64 -3.07
N LEU A 167 8.87 10.88 -3.39
CA LEU A 167 9.84 11.95 -3.68
C LEU A 167 10.73 12.24 -2.47
N GLN A 168 10.16 12.25 -1.27
CA GLN A 168 10.93 12.47 -0.05
C GLN A 168 11.95 11.35 0.20
N LYS A 169 11.57 10.09 -0.05
CA LYS A 169 12.49 8.94 0.04
C LYS A 169 13.59 9.01 -1.01
N ILE A 170 13.28 9.49 -2.23
CA ILE A 170 14.31 9.72 -3.26
C ILE A 170 15.26 10.83 -2.83
N ARG A 171 14.75 11.96 -2.32
CA ARG A 171 15.56 13.11 -1.88
C ARG A 171 16.59 12.70 -0.84
N GLU A 172 16.18 11.90 0.16
CA GLU A 172 17.10 11.36 1.16
C GLU A 172 18.28 10.61 0.51
N LYS A 173 17.98 9.70 -0.43
CA LYS A 173 19.00 8.92 -1.13
C LYS A 173 19.87 9.77 -2.05
N GLN A 174 19.28 10.75 -2.74
CA GLN A 174 19.99 11.70 -3.59
C GLN A 174 20.99 12.53 -2.77
N VAL A 175 20.59 13.02 -1.60
CA VAL A 175 21.48 13.73 -0.67
C VAL A 175 22.63 12.83 -0.23
N TYR A 176 22.35 11.59 0.19
CA TYR A 176 23.40 10.65 0.59
C TYR A 176 24.37 10.38 -0.56
N LEU A 177 23.86 10.14 -1.77
CA LEU A 177 24.69 9.92 -2.95
C LEU A 177 25.56 11.17 -3.25
N SER A 178 24.97 12.36 -3.28
CA SER A 178 25.68 13.62 -3.56
C SER A 178 26.79 13.89 -2.54
N LEU A 179 26.54 13.65 -1.25
CA LEU A 179 27.53 13.85 -0.19
C LEU A 179 28.63 12.78 -0.21
N ILE A 180 28.35 11.53 -0.58
CA ILE A 180 29.42 10.52 -0.77
C ILE A 180 30.30 10.88 -1.97
N LEU A 181 29.67 11.27 -3.09
CA LEU A 181 30.36 11.68 -4.32
C LEU A 181 31.26 12.90 -4.11
N SER A 182 30.85 13.84 -3.26
CA SER A 182 31.60 15.08 -3.00
C SER A 182 32.59 14.96 -1.84
N GLU A 183 32.25 14.24 -0.76
CA GLU A 183 33.08 14.23 0.45
C GLU A 183 33.94 12.97 0.64
N ARG A 184 33.58 11.81 0.09
CA ARG A 184 34.26 10.53 0.38
C ARG A 184 34.99 9.94 -0.83
N ILE A 185 34.31 9.79 -1.96
CA ILE A 185 34.86 9.21 -3.20
C ILE A 185 36.12 9.95 -3.68
N PRO A 186 36.18 11.30 -3.69
CA PRO A 186 37.36 12.00 -4.18
C PRO A 186 38.60 11.75 -3.32
N ARG A 187 38.46 11.31 -2.06
CA ARG A 187 39.59 11.14 -1.13
C ARG A 187 40.56 10.01 -1.53
N PHE A 188 40.15 9.09 -2.41
CA PHE A 188 41.04 8.04 -2.89
C PHE A 188 42.22 8.58 -3.70
N VAL A 189 42.02 9.72 -4.38
CA VAL A 189 43.01 10.32 -5.27
C VAL A 189 43.37 11.73 -4.79
N ASN A 190 44.67 11.98 -4.65
CA ASN A 190 45.23 13.29 -4.38
C ASN A 190 46.12 13.71 -5.57
N GLY A 191 45.51 14.39 -6.56
CA GLY A 191 46.18 14.71 -7.83
C GLY A 191 46.36 13.46 -8.69
N GLN A 192 47.62 13.01 -8.88
CA GLN A 192 47.96 11.77 -9.60
C GLN A 192 48.45 10.65 -8.67
N LYS A 193 48.27 10.82 -7.35
CA LYS A 193 48.74 9.88 -6.32
C LYS A 193 47.55 9.33 -5.53
N PRO A 194 47.69 8.14 -4.92
CA PRO A 194 46.66 7.64 -4.01
C PRO A 194 46.57 8.52 -2.75
N GLU A 195 45.54 8.30 -1.94
CA GLU A 195 45.35 8.93 -0.62
C GLU A 195 46.67 8.97 0.15
N LYS A 196 46.93 10.09 0.85
CA LYS A 196 48.18 10.33 1.59
C LYS A 196 48.62 9.13 2.43
N GLY A 197 47.71 8.49 3.17
CA GLY A 197 48.05 7.32 4.01
C GLY A 197 48.54 6.10 3.21
N ILE A 198 47.97 5.87 2.01
CA ILE A 198 48.43 4.81 1.09
C ILE A 198 49.79 5.19 0.52
N ASN A 199 49.95 6.42 0.03
CA ASN A 199 51.21 6.89 -0.54
C ASN A 199 52.36 6.86 0.48
N ASP A 200 52.13 7.31 1.71
CA ASP A 200 53.13 7.31 2.78
C ASP A 200 53.52 5.87 3.17
N SER A 201 52.56 4.94 3.14
CA SER A 201 52.83 3.52 3.38
C SER A 201 53.66 2.88 2.26
N LEU A 202 53.38 3.22 1.00
CA LEU A 202 54.17 2.77 -0.16
C LEU A 202 55.61 3.28 -0.06
N LEU A 203 55.82 4.56 0.24
CA LEU A 203 57.17 5.13 0.42
C LEU A 203 57.96 4.44 1.54
N HIS A 204 57.28 4.09 2.65
CA HIS A 204 57.92 3.37 3.74
C HIS A 204 58.28 1.93 3.33
N ILE A 205 57.40 1.25 2.59
CA ILE A 205 57.70 -0.08 2.02
C ILE A 205 58.92 0.00 1.11
N SER A 206 59.01 1.00 0.22
CA SER A 206 60.18 1.17 -0.66
C SER A 206 61.48 1.36 0.14
N SER A 207 61.45 2.09 1.26
CA SER A 207 62.60 2.25 2.16
C SER A 207 63.01 0.93 2.82
N LEU A 208 62.04 0.18 3.35
CA LEU A 208 62.29 -1.11 3.99
C LEU A 208 62.86 -2.13 3.00
N LEU A 209 62.36 -2.13 1.76
CA LEU A 209 62.88 -2.96 0.67
C LEU A 209 64.34 -2.63 0.33
N TYR A 210 64.68 -1.34 0.27
CA TYR A 210 66.06 -0.92 0.04
C TYR A 210 66.99 -1.44 1.14
N GLU A 211 66.58 -1.33 2.40
CA GLU A 211 67.35 -1.84 3.54
C GLU A 211 67.50 -3.37 3.50
N ILE A 212 66.45 -4.12 3.18
CA ILE A 212 66.50 -5.58 3.02
C ILE A 212 67.49 -5.97 1.92
N ASN A 213 67.35 -5.35 0.74
CA ASN A 213 68.22 -5.63 -0.39
C ASN A 213 69.70 -5.24 -0.12
N ASP A 214 69.96 -4.17 0.65
CA ASP A 214 71.33 -3.80 1.04
C ASP A 214 71.96 -4.80 2.02
N MET A 215 71.17 -5.34 2.97
CA MET A 215 71.63 -6.40 3.88
C MET A 215 71.95 -7.69 3.12
N GLU A 216 71.21 -7.98 2.05
CA GLU A 216 71.36 -9.20 1.25
C GLU A 216 72.31 -9.09 0.05
N LYS A 217 72.93 -7.91 -0.17
CA LYS A 217 73.79 -7.67 -1.33
C LYS A 217 74.99 -8.63 -1.40
N GLN A 218 75.42 -8.92 -2.62
CA GLN A 218 76.66 -9.66 -2.86
C GLN A 218 77.85 -8.98 -2.20
N ASN A 219 78.74 -9.77 -1.59
CA ASN A 219 79.85 -9.31 -0.76
C ASN A 219 79.43 -8.45 0.44
N GLY A 220 78.16 -8.47 0.85
CA GLY A 220 77.66 -7.84 2.07
C GLY A 220 78.16 -8.51 3.35
N VAL A 221 77.80 -7.98 4.52
CA VAL A 221 78.19 -8.57 5.81
C VAL A 221 77.61 -9.98 5.96
N LEU A 222 76.31 -10.15 5.67
CA LEU A 222 75.63 -11.44 5.70
C LEU A 222 76.28 -12.44 4.73
N ASP A 223 76.52 -12.02 3.49
CA ASP A 223 77.08 -12.86 2.44
C ASP A 223 78.49 -13.36 2.79
N ARG A 224 79.37 -12.47 3.27
CA ARG A 224 80.72 -12.85 3.70
C ARG A 224 80.72 -13.78 4.91
N ALA A 225 79.86 -13.52 5.89
CA ALA A 225 79.72 -14.38 7.06
C ALA A 225 79.17 -15.76 6.70
N TYR A 226 78.29 -15.86 5.70
CA TYR A 226 77.76 -17.15 5.24
C TYR A 226 78.79 -17.94 4.42
N LEU A 227 79.61 -17.26 3.60
CA LEU A 227 80.66 -17.87 2.79
C LEU A 227 81.86 -18.38 3.60
N SER A 228 82.08 -17.87 4.82
CA SER A 228 83.15 -18.34 5.71
C SER A 228 82.80 -19.61 6.48
N ILE A 229 81.51 -19.93 6.62
CA ILE A 229 81.02 -21.10 7.38
C ILE A 229 81.65 -22.42 6.92
N PRO A 230 81.72 -22.76 5.60
CA PRO A 230 82.33 -24.02 5.15
C PRO A 230 83.80 -24.16 5.58
N SER A 231 84.57 -23.07 5.50
CA SER A 231 85.98 -23.06 5.91
C SER A 231 86.11 -23.26 7.42
N SER A 232 85.24 -22.65 8.22
CA SER A 232 85.21 -22.85 9.67
C SER A 232 84.78 -24.27 10.06
N ILE A 233 83.89 -24.92 9.29
CA ILE A 233 83.50 -26.33 9.48
C ILE A 233 84.68 -27.26 9.14
N GLU A 234 85.40 -26.99 8.05
CA GLU A 234 86.58 -27.76 7.64
C GLU A 234 87.67 -27.68 8.71
N GLU A 235 87.97 -26.48 9.23
CA GLU A 235 88.90 -26.28 10.37
C GLU A 235 88.50 -27.09 11.62
N ILE A 236 87.20 -27.22 11.90
CA ILE A 236 86.68 -28.02 13.03
C ILE A 236 86.88 -29.51 12.78
N ASN A 237 86.49 -30.00 11.59
CA ASN A 237 86.61 -31.43 11.24
C ASN A 237 88.07 -31.88 11.21
N GLU A 238 88.98 -31.05 10.68
CA GLU A 238 90.43 -31.32 10.69
C GLU A 238 90.97 -31.42 12.12
N ALA A 239 90.61 -30.48 13.00
CA ALA A 239 91.04 -30.49 14.39
C ALA A 239 90.43 -31.67 15.19
N GLU A 240 89.18 -32.07 14.93
CA GLU A 240 88.55 -33.24 15.55
C GLU A 240 89.23 -34.55 15.11
N ASN A 241 89.53 -34.70 13.81
CA ASN A 241 90.27 -35.85 13.29
C ASN A 241 91.71 -35.90 13.83
N GLU A 242 92.39 -34.76 13.98
CA GLU A 242 93.74 -34.69 14.57
C GLU A 242 93.72 -35.12 16.05
N ILE A 243 92.73 -34.69 16.83
CA ILE A 243 92.56 -35.10 18.22
C ILE A 243 92.27 -36.61 18.32
N GLU A 244 91.40 -37.15 17.45
CA GLU A 244 91.09 -38.59 17.42
C GLU A 244 92.32 -39.43 17.11
N ASN A 245 93.12 -39.05 16.10
CA ASN A 245 94.38 -39.71 15.78
C ASN A 245 95.37 -39.68 16.96
N ILE A 246 95.51 -38.52 17.62
CA ILE A 246 96.38 -38.40 18.81
C ILE A 246 95.85 -39.24 19.98
N GLU A 247 94.53 -39.37 20.13
CA GLU A 247 93.90 -40.23 21.14
C GLU A 247 94.14 -41.71 20.90
N GLU A 248 94.05 -42.18 19.64
CA GLU A 248 94.43 -43.54 19.27
C GLU A 248 95.91 -43.81 19.56
N GLU A 249 96.80 -42.88 19.16
CA GLU A 249 98.24 -42.99 19.43
C GLU A 249 98.55 -43.06 20.94
N ILE A 250 97.89 -42.23 21.76
CA ILE A 250 98.04 -42.28 23.23
C ILE A 250 97.52 -43.62 23.78
N SER A 251 96.34 -44.07 23.35
CA SER A 251 95.75 -45.35 23.77
C SER A 251 96.68 -46.53 23.45
N ASP A 252 97.31 -46.54 22.27
CA ASP A 252 98.22 -47.62 21.89
C ASP A 252 99.52 -47.59 22.70
N LEU A 253 100.05 -46.39 23.00
CA LEU A 253 101.19 -46.23 23.92
C LEU A 253 100.83 -46.63 25.36
N GLU A 254 99.61 -46.36 25.83
CA GLU A 254 99.12 -46.78 27.16
C GLU A 254 98.99 -48.30 27.27
N LYS A 255 98.47 -48.99 26.24
CA LYS A 255 98.46 -50.46 26.17
C LYS A 255 99.87 -51.05 26.18
N GLU A 256 100.83 -50.38 25.54
CA GLU A 256 102.23 -50.79 25.51
C GLU A 256 102.88 -50.65 26.90
N ILE A 257 102.55 -49.60 27.66
CA ILE A 257 102.92 -49.49 29.08
C ILE A 257 102.27 -50.62 29.89
N GLU A 258 100.97 -50.87 29.75
CA GLU A 258 100.25 -51.91 30.51
C GLU A 258 100.90 -53.29 30.29
N TYR A 259 101.28 -53.61 29.04
CA TYR A 259 102.03 -54.83 28.72
C TYR A 259 103.41 -54.88 29.38
N LEU A 260 104.15 -53.76 29.41
CA LEU A 260 105.45 -53.68 30.06
C LEU A 260 105.36 -53.74 31.60
N GLU A 261 104.32 -53.15 32.20
CA GLU A 261 104.04 -53.21 33.63
C GLU A 261 103.63 -54.60 34.10
N ASP A 262 102.84 -55.33 33.30
CA ASP A 262 102.48 -56.73 33.57
C ASP A 262 103.71 -57.64 33.50
N ARG A 263 104.58 -57.43 32.51
CA ARG A 263 105.91 -58.09 32.44
C ARG A 263 106.81 -57.78 33.64
N LEU A 264 106.70 -56.57 34.21
CA LEU A 264 107.49 -56.14 35.36
C LEU A 264 107.07 -56.87 36.66
N LYS A 265 105.79 -57.24 36.79
CA LYS A 265 105.25 -57.95 37.97
C LYS A 265 105.82 -59.35 38.18
N ASP A 266 106.15 -60.03 37.09
CA ASP A 266 106.63 -61.43 37.09
C ASP A 266 108.16 -61.53 36.98
N CYS A 267 108.89 -60.41 37.02
CA CYS A 267 110.33 -60.35 36.80
C CYS A 267 111.13 -60.28 38.13
N GLU A 268 112.11 -61.17 38.32
CA GLU A 268 112.99 -61.19 39.51
C GLU A 268 114.43 -60.67 39.24
N ASP A 269 114.77 -60.31 37.99
CA ASP A 269 116.10 -59.84 37.58
C ASP A 269 116.23 -58.29 37.64
N GLU A 270 117.09 -57.78 38.55
CA GLU A 270 117.33 -56.34 38.75
C GLU A 270 117.79 -55.60 37.48
N ALA A 271 118.51 -56.26 36.56
CA ALA A 271 118.97 -55.62 35.33
C ALA A 271 117.85 -55.49 34.28
N GLU A 272 116.94 -56.46 34.22
CA GLU A 272 115.78 -56.44 33.32
C GLU A 272 114.69 -55.49 33.83
N ILE A 273 114.49 -55.42 35.16
CA ILE A 273 113.62 -54.42 35.80
C ILE A 273 114.08 -53.00 35.44
N ALA A 274 115.38 -52.70 35.53
CA ALA A 274 115.92 -51.38 35.18
C ALA A 274 115.74 -51.05 33.67
N GLY A 275 115.86 -52.05 32.79
CA GLY A 275 115.65 -51.88 31.34
C GLY A 275 114.19 -51.61 30.98
N ILE A 276 113.26 -52.40 31.53
CA ILE A 276 111.81 -52.22 31.31
C ILE A 276 111.34 -50.88 31.91
N THR A 277 111.88 -50.48 33.08
CA THR A 277 111.55 -49.18 33.70
C THR A 277 112.01 -47.98 32.84
N ASP A 278 113.17 -48.07 32.17
CA ASP A 278 113.64 -47.03 31.24
C ASP A 278 112.80 -46.97 29.94
N GLU A 279 112.32 -48.11 29.45
CA GLU A 279 111.37 -48.17 28.33
C GLU A 279 110.01 -47.57 28.70
N ILE A 280 109.45 -47.90 29.86
CA ILE A 280 108.22 -47.29 30.40
C ILE A 280 108.41 -45.77 30.50
N GLN A 281 109.50 -45.28 31.10
CA GLN A 281 109.77 -43.83 31.19
C GLN A 281 109.89 -43.14 29.83
N LYS A 282 110.42 -43.82 28.80
CA LYS A 282 110.48 -43.28 27.43
C LYS A 282 109.09 -43.20 26.80
N ILE A 283 108.24 -44.20 27.02
CA ILE A 283 106.85 -44.21 26.52
C ILE A 283 106.02 -43.16 27.29
N GLU A 284 106.17 -43.03 28.60
CA GLU A 284 105.54 -41.98 29.41
C GLU A 284 105.90 -40.57 28.92
N ARG A 285 107.17 -40.32 28.54
CA ARG A 285 107.58 -39.04 27.93
C ARG A 285 106.91 -38.81 26.58
N LYS A 286 106.76 -39.85 25.74
CA LYS A 286 106.04 -39.73 24.46
C LYS A 286 104.55 -39.46 24.68
N ILE A 287 103.91 -40.13 25.64
CA ILE A 287 102.52 -39.87 26.04
C ILE A 287 102.39 -38.43 26.52
N SER A 288 103.31 -37.94 27.35
CA SER A 288 103.31 -36.53 27.79
C SER A 288 103.41 -35.56 26.62
N GLN A 289 104.30 -35.81 25.65
CA GLN A 289 104.43 -34.98 24.46
C GLN A 289 103.17 -35.01 23.58
N LYS A 290 102.58 -36.18 23.37
CA LYS A 290 101.32 -36.34 22.64
C LYS A 290 100.13 -35.70 23.36
N SER A 291 100.13 -35.72 24.69
CA SER A 291 99.15 -35.02 25.52
C SER A 291 99.25 -33.50 25.38
N ASP A 292 100.47 -32.95 25.25
CA ASP A 292 100.69 -31.54 24.95
C ASP A 292 100.24 -31.18 23.51
N GLU A 293 100.54 -32.02 22.52
CA GLU A 293 100.04 -31.87 21.13
C GLU A 293 98.50 -31.89 21.08
N LYS A 294 97.86 -32.82 21.81
CA LYS A 294 96.40 -32.90 21.99
C LYS A 294 95.84 -31.64 22.65
N ALA A 295 96.52 -31.09 23.65
CA ALA A 295 96.10 -29.87 24.32
C ALA A 295 96.14 -28.66 23.36
N GLU A 296 97.11 -28.61 22.45
CA GLU A 296 97.20 -27.56 21.44
C GLU A 296 96.14 -27.72 20.33
N ALA A 297 95.93 -28.94 19.82
CA ALA A 297 94.85 -29.24 18.86
C ALA A 297 93.45 -28.92 19.45
N LYS A 298 93.24 -29.18 20.76
CA LYS A 298 92.03 -28.75 21.47
C LYS A 298 91.86 -27.23 21.53
N LYS A 299 92.93 -26.45 21.66
CA LYS A 299 92.85 -24.98 21.60
C LYS A 299 92.45 -24.52 20.20
N VAL A 300 92.99 -25.14 19.15
CA VAL A 300 92.62 -24.86 17.75
C VAL A 300 91.14 -25.17 17.52
N LEU A 301 90.66 -26.34 17.95
CA LEU A 301 89.25 -26.72 17.91
C LEU A 301 88.34 -25.70 18.62
N GLU A 302 88.68 -25.30 19.84
CA GLU A 302 87.92 -24.29 20.60
C GLU A 302 87.94 -22.90 19.96
N SER A 303 89.01 -22.55 19.24
CA SER A 303 89.09 -21.31 18.47
C SER A 303 88.21 -21.35 17.22
N ALA A 304 88.21 -22.46 16.49
CA ALA A 304 87.41 -22.68 15.29
C ALA A 304 85.91 -22.75 15.63
N LYS A 305 85.53 -23.44 16.72
CA LYS A 305 84.16 -23.46 17.25
C LYS A 305 83.67 -22.06 17.66
N ARG A 306 84.52 -21.23 18.27
CA ARG A 306 84.18 -19.84 18.60
C ARG A 306 84.01 -18.98 17.35
N LYS A 307 84.86 -19.15 16.35
CA LYS A 307 84.77 -18.47 15.05
C LYS A 307 83.48 -18.83 14.32
N LEU A 308 83.18 -20.13 14.18
CA LEU A 308 81.93 -20.62 13.60
C LEU A 308 80.70 -20.06 14.35
N LYS A 309 80.72 -20.07 15.68
CA LYS A 309 79.62 -19.52 16.49
C LYS A 309 79.41 -18.03 16.22
N SER A 310 80.48 -17.24 16.18
CA SER A 310 80.41 -15.81 15.87
C SER A 310 79.88 -15.54 14.46
N GLU A 311 80.27 -16.35 13.48
CA GLU A 311 79.79 -16.25 12.09
C GLU A 311 78.29 -16.57 12.01
N ILE A 312 77.86 -17.66 12.65
CA ILE A 312 76.44 -18.04 12.73
C ILE A 312 75.61 -16.98 13.46
N ASP A 313 76.07 -16.48 14.61
CA ASP A 313 75.36 -15.46 15.38
C ASP A 313 75.21 -14.15 14.57
N THR A 314 76.22 -13.81 13.76
CA THR A 314 76.15 -12.67 12.82
C THR A 314 75.10 -12.90 11.75
N CYS A 315 75.10 -14.09 11.11
CA CYS A 315 74.12 -14.46 10.10
C CYS A 315 72.69 -14.43 10.65
N VAL A 316 72.47 -15.08 11.80
CA VAL A 316 71.19 -15.16 12.50
C VAL A 316 70.70 -13.77 12.92
N GLY A 317 71.58 -12.91 13.42
CA GLY A 317 71.24 -11.53 13.77
C GLY A 317 70.72 -10.73 12.58
N LEU A 318 71.42 -10.79 11.44
CA LEU A 318 71.02 -10.08 10.21
C LEU A 318 69.76 -10.67 9.58
N LEU A 319 69.60 -12.00 9.58
CA LEU A 319 68.39 -12.67 9.09
C LEU A 319 67.16 -12.33 9.97
N ASN A 320 67.32 -12.26 11.29
CA ASN A 320 66.26 -11.77 12.18
C ASN A 320 65.89 -10.31 11.86
N GLU A 321 66.87 -9.46 11.55
CA GLU A 321 66.61 -8.08 11.14
C GLU A 321 65.82 -8.00 9.81
N ILE A 322 66.12 -8.89 8.86
CA ILE A 322 65.35 -9.06 7.62
C ILE A 322 63.92 -9.52 7.92
N ALA A 323 63.73 -10.48 8.82
CA ALA A 323 62.41 -10.97 9.23
C ALA A 323 61.54 -9.83 9.82
N VAL A 324 62.09 -9.05 10.76
CA VAL A 324 61.39 -7.90 11.37
C VAL A 324 61.03 -6.83 10.34
N LYS A 325 61.93 -6.53 9.38
CA LYS A 325 61.61 -5.58 8.30
C LYS A 325 60.53 -6.13 7.36
N THR A 326 60.53 -7.43 7.09
CA THR A 326 59.51 -8.11 6.28
C THR A 326 58.14 -8.06 6.95
N GLU A 327 58.07 -8.31 8.26
CA GLU A 327 56.85 -8.15 9.07
C GLU A 327 56.31 -6.71 8.98
N ARG A 328 57.18 -5.69 9.10
CA ARG A 328 56.78 -4.29 8.92
C ARG A 328 56.24 -3.98 7.52
N VAL A 329 56.80 -4.59 6.47
CA VAL A 329 56.27 -4.47 5.10
C VAL A 329 54.85 -5.05 5.02
N GLN A 330 54.64 -6.23 5.62
CA GLN A 330 53.33 -6.88 5.69
C GLN A 330 52.29 -6.03 6.46
N GLU A 331 52.69 -5.44 7.59
CA GLU A 331 51.84 -4.51 8.36
C GLU A 331 51.41 -3.31 7.50
N LYS A 332 52.34 -2.71 6.74
CA LYS A 332 52.06 -1.57 5.86
C LYS A 332 51.14 -1.96 4.71
N ILE A 333 51.31 -3.13 4.10
CA ILE A 333 50.39 -3.66 3.08
C ILE A 333 49.00 -3.89 3.67
N THR A 334 48.91 -4.39 4.89
CA THR A 334 47.63 -4.56 5.59
C THR A 334 46.94 -3.21 5.88
N GLN A 335 47.71 -2.18 6.23
CA GLN A 335 47.19 -0.81 6.35
C GLN A 335 46.63 -0.28 5.02
N ILE A 336 47.34 -0.48 3.91
CA ILE A 336 46.85 -0.11 2.57
C ILE A 336 45.58 -0.88 2.22
N LYS A 337 45.55 -2.20 2.45
CA LYS A 337 44.38 -3.07 2.24
C LYS A 337 43.15 -2.55 2.98
N ASN A 338 43.31 -2.18 4.25
CA ASN A 338 42.22 -1.64 5.06
C ASN A 338 41.71 -0.30 4.50
N SER A 339 42.61 0.58 4.04
CA SER A 339 42.21 1.84 3.39
C SER A 339 41.46 1.60 2.09
N VAL A 340 41.96 0.75 1.19
CA VAL A 340 41.28 0.37 -0.05
C VAL A 340 39.91 -0.26 0.23
N GLY A 341 39.82 -1.13 1.25
CA GLY A 341 38.56 -1.74 1.67
C GLY A 341 37.50 -0.73 2.13
N LYS A 342 37.88 0.41 2.72
CA LYS A 342 36.95 1.52 3.03
C LYS A 342 36.39 2.14 1.76
N PHE A 343 37.23 2.38 0.76
CA PHE A 343 36.78 2.92 -0.52
C PHE A 343 35.90 1.93 -1.29
N VAL A 344 36.18 0.63 -1.25
CA VAL A 344 35.29 -0.41 -1.79
C VAL A 344 33.89 -0.25 -1.19
N LYS A 345 33.77 -0.19 0.14
CA LYS A 345 32.48 0.02 0.82
C LYS A 345 31.76 1.31 0.39
N TYR A 346 32.48 2.43 0.25
CA TYR A 346 31.87 3.67 -0.23
C TYR A 346 31.26 3.53 -1.63
N HIS A 347 31.92 2.79 -2.55
CA HIS A 347 31.39 2.59 -3.90
C HIS A 347 30.26 1.58 -3.94
N GLU A 348 30.35 0.48 -3.20
CA GLU A 348 29.26 -0.51 -3.10
C GLU A 348 27.95 0.17 -2.66
N GLU A 349 28.01 0.97 -1.60
CA GLU A 349 26.81 1.66 -1.11
C GLU A 349 26.36 2.79 -2.05
N SER A 350 27.29 3.45 -2.77
CA SER A 350 26.94 4.46 -3.79
C SER A 350 26.25 3.84 -5.01
N VAL A 351 26.70 2.66 -5.47
CA VAL A 351 26.08 1.92 -6.58
C VAL A 351 24.68 1.44 -6.19
N LYS A 352 24.53 0.98 -4.94
CA LYS A 352 23.23 0.60 -4.36
C LYS A 352 22.29 1.79 -4.27
N LEU A 353 22.72 2.93 -3.72
CA LEU A 353 21.94 4.17 -3.68
C LEU A 353 21.53 4.62 -5.09
N SER A 354 22.44 4.61 -6.04
CA SER A 354 22.16 4.98 -7.44
C SER A 354 21.11 4.06 -8.08
N SER A 355 21.21 2.75 -7.84
CA SER A 355 20.24 1.77 -8.35
C SER A 355 18.85 1.95 -7.74
N ASP A 356 18.79 2.22 -6.44
CA ASP A 356 17.56 2.51 -5.72
C ASP A 356 16.89 3.80 -6.21
N ILE A 357 17.67 4.87 -6.43
CA ILE A 357 17.18 6.14 -6.97
C ILE A 357 16.57 5.90 -8.36
N LEU A 358 17.30 5.22 -9.26
CA LEU A 358 16.81 4.92 -10.61
C LEU A 358 15.47 4.15 -10.58
N LYS A 359 15.37 3.12 -9.74
CA LYS A 359 14.13 2.34 -9.59
C LYS A 359 12.96 3.24 -9.15
N GLN A 360 13.17 4.07 -8.14
CA GLN A 360 12.13 4.95 -7.61
C GLN A 360 11.76 6.06 -8.61
N CYS A 361 12.69 6.57 -9.42
CA CYS A 361 12.37 7.51 -10.50
C CYS A 361 11.37 6.92 -11.50
N TYR A 362 11.50 5.63 -11.85
CA TYR A 362 10.52 4.96 -12.72
C TYR A 362 9.15 4.81 -12.05
N GLU A 363 9.10 4.42 -10.77
CA GLU A 363 7.86 4.32 -9.99
C GLU A 363 7.13 5.66 -9.91
N ILE A 364 7.88 6.76 -9.68
CA ILE A 364 7.35 8.12 -9.65
C ILE A 364 6.83 8.56 -11.01
N LYS A 365 7.55 8.25 -12.10
CA LYS A 365 7.10 8.57 -13.46
C LYS A 365 5.78 7.87 -13.77
N HIS A 366 5.68 6.59 -13.44
CA HIS A 366 4.43 5.82 -13.62
C HIS A 366 3.28 6.40 -12.80
N LEU A 367 3.50 6.66 -11.50
CA LEU A 367 2.48 7.24 -10.63
C LEU A 367 2.05 8.64 -11.12
N SER A 368 2.99 9.45 -11.59
CA SER A 368 2.71 10.77 -12.19
C SER A 368 1.87 10.64 -13.47
N GLU A 369 2.16 9.66 -14.34
CA GLU A 369 1.36 9.38 -15.54
C GLU A 369 -0.06 8.90 -15.19
N GLU A 370 -0.21 8.04 -14.18
CA GLU A 370 -1.52 7.63 -13.66
C GLU A 370 -2.33 8.81 -13.14
N ILE A 371 -1.72 9.65 -12.30
CA ILE A 371 -2.40 10.82 -11.73
C ILE A 371 -2.78 11.80 -12.84
N ASN A 372 -1.89 12.07 -13.81
CA ASN A 372 -2.21 12.93 -14.95
C ASN A 372 -3.34 12.37 -15.82
N THR A 373 -3.40 11.05 -15.99
CA THR A 373 -4.48 10.39 -16.73
C THR A 373 -5.81 10.53 -15.99
N GLU A 374 -5.80 10.36 -14.66
CA GLU A 374 -6.98 10.55 -13.83
C GLU A 374 -7.44 12.01 -13.78
N ILE A 375 -6.51 12.98 -13.71
CA ILE A 375 -6.80 14.41 -13.84
C ILE A 375 -7.48 14.69 -15.17
N LYS A 376 -6.96 14.18 -16.29
CA LYS A 376 -7.58 14.37 -17.62
C LYS A 376 -9.00 13.80 -17.65
N ARG A 377 -9.19 12.59 -17.14
CA ARG A 377 -10.49 11.91 -17.08
C ARG A 377 -11.51 12.69 -16.26
N GLN A 378 -11.10 13.29 -15.13
CA GLN A 378 -11.98 14.12 -14.30
C GLN A 378 -12.24 15.49 -14.95
N ALA A 379 -11.22 16.11 -15.54
CA ALA A 379 -11.33 17.39 -16.25
C ALA A 379 -12.29 17.33 -17.46
N GLU A 380 -12.36 16.19 -18.15
CA GLU A 380 -13.35 15.95 -19.22
C GLU A 380 -14.80 16.04 -18.74
N LYS A 381 -15.08 15.75 -17.45
CA LYS A 381 -16.41 15.85 -16.84
C LYS A 381 -16.61 17.18 -16.08
N SER A 382 -15.54 17.76 -15.53
CA SER A 382 -15.54 19.03 -14.77
C SER A 382 -14.11 19.54 -14.56
N ASP A 383 -13.82 20.78 -14.98
CA ASP A 383 -12.66 21.52 -14.46
C ASP A 383 -12.99 22.08 -13.08
N ASN A 384 -12.04 22.06 -12.13
CA ASN A 384 -12.23 22.66 -10.81
C ASN A 384 -10.88 23.05 -10.18
N ALA A 385 -10.94 23.89 -9.14
CA ALA A 385 -9.76 24.46 -8.49
C ALA A 385 -8.83 23.40 -7.87
N PHE A 386 -9.37 22.27 -7.44
CA PHE A 386 -8.60 21.16 -6.90
C PHE A 386 -7.71 20.49 -7.96
N LEU A 387 -8.25 20.19 -9.15
CA LEU A 387 -7.47 19.58 -10.24
C LEU A 387 -6.34 20.49 -10.72
N VAL A 388 -6.58 21.80 -10.79
CA VAL A 388 -5.56 22.81 -11.12
C VAL A 388 -4.45 22.84 -10.07
N LYS A 389 -4.82 22.83 -8.77
CA LYS A 389 -3.87 22.80 -7.66
C LYS A 389 -3.02 21.53 -7.69
N ILE A 390 -3.63 20.34 -7.78
CA ILE A 390 -2.87 19.08 -7.84
C ILE A 390 -1.95 19.06 -9.06
N LYS A 391 -2.42 19.47 -10.24
CA LYS A 391 -1.58 19.52 -11.45
C LYS A 391 -0.40 20.47 -11.31
N SER A 392 -0.61 21.64 -10.70
CA SER A 392 0.45 22.60 -10.41
C SER A 392 1.48 22.02 -9.44
N ASP A 393 1.00 21.50 -8.30
CA ASP A 393 1.84 20.94 -7.25
C ASP A 393 2.63 19.73 -7.77
N MET A 394 2.01 18.86 -8.56
CA MET A 394 2.69 17.74 -9.24
C MET A 394 3.76 18.20 -10.22
N LYS A 395 3.51 19.26 -10.98
CA LYS A 395 4.49 19.79 -11.93
C LYS A 395 5.75 20.29 -11.22
N GLN A 396 5.60 20.88 -10.03
CA GLN A 396 6.75 21.23 -9.17
C GLN A 396 7.48 19.98 -8.66
N LEU A 397 6.73 18.97 -8.22
CA LEU A 397 7.24 17.75 -7.60
C LEU A 397 8.03 16.82 -8.55
N VAL A 398 7.71 16.81 -9.85
CA VAL A 398 8.31 15.88 -10.84
C VAL A 398 9.60 16.41 -11.50
N LEU A 399 9.90 17.71 -11.40
CA LEU A 399 11.09 18.33 -12.01
C LEU A 399 12.44 17.89 -11.39
N THR A 400 12.41 17.20 -10.25
CA THR A 400 13.59 16.87 -9.41
C THR A 400 14.25 15.51 -9.68
N ALA A 401 13.78 14.74 -10.67
CA ALA A 401 14.22 13.36 -10.90
C ALA A 401 14.70 13.13 -12.35
N ASP A 402 15.94 13.53 -12.66
CA ASP A 402 16.61 13.17 -13.93
C ASP A 402 17.31 11.81 -13.81
N PRO A 403 16.81 10.73 -14.45
CA PRO A 403 17.41 9.40 -14.37
C PRO A 403 18.72 9.30 -15.17
N GLU A 404 18.94 10.13 -16.18
CA GLU A 404 20.09 10.02 -17.09
C GLU A 404 21.39 10.38 -16.37
N ALA A 405 21.37 11.46 -15.59
CA ALA A 405 22.50 11.86 -14.76
C ALA A 405 22.92 10.76 -13.77
N VAL A 406 21.96 10.18 -13.04
CA VAL A 406 22.22 9.10 -12.05
C VAL A 406 22.73 7.82 -12.72
N SER A 407 22.22 7.48 -13.91
CA SER A 407 22.67 6.31 -14.69
C SER A 407 24.13 6.43 -15.11
N SER A 408 24.54 7.62 -15.57
CA SER A 408 25.94 7.88 -15.95
C SER A 408 26.88 7.79 -14.74
N ILE A 409 26.47 8.33 -13.60
CA ILE A 409 27.20 8.26 -12.33
C ILE A 409 27.36 6.82 -11.88
N LYS A 410 26.29 6.02 -11.93
CA LYS A 410 26.33 4.59 -11.57
C LYS A 410 27.37 3.82 -12.39
N THR A 411 27.39 4.03 -13.70
CA THR A 411 28.37 3.38 -14.59
C THR A 411 29.81 3.71 -14.18
N ASP A 412 30.09 4.98 -13.89
CA ASP A 412 31.43 5.41 -13.46
C ASP A 412 31.81 4.86 -12.08
N LEU A 413 30.84 4.74 -11.16
CA LEU A 413 31.04 4.10 -9.85
C LEU A 413 31.37 2.60 -9.96
N GLU A 414 30.69 1.88 -10.87
CA GLU A 414 30.93 0.45 -11.11
C GLU A 414 32.32 0.20 -11.71
N VAL A 415 32.79 1.10 -12.58
CA VAL A 415 34.17 1.06 -13.10
C VAL A 415 35.20 1.23 -11.97
N ASN A 416 35.01 2.23 -11.11
CA ASN A 416 35.89 2.44 -9.96
C ASN A 416 35.86 1.24 -8.99
N LEU A 417 34.66 0.72 -8.69
CA LEU A 417 34.48 -0.42 -7.79
C LEU A 417 35.21 -1.67 -8.31
N THR A 418 35.16 -1.91 -9.61
CA THR A 418 35.89 -3.02 -10.24
C THR A 418 37.40 -2.86 -10.04
N ALA A 419 37.94 -1.68 -10.34
CA ALA A 419 39.36 -1.40 -10.15
C ALA A 419 39.81 -1.52 -8.68
N LEU A 420 38.98 -1.06 -7.74
CA LEU A 420 39.25 -1.16 -6.30
C LEU A 420 39.21 -2.61 -5.80
N ASN A 421 38.23 -3.42 -6.24
CA ASN A 421 38.13 -4.83 -5.87
C ASN A 421 39.31 -5.66 -6.39
N GLU A 422 39.73 -5.41 -7.64
CA GLU A 422 40.94 -6.04 -8.18
C GLU A 422 42.18 -5.65 -7.37
N THR A 423 42.30 -4.37 -6.99
CA THR A 423 43.41 -3.87 -6.15
C THR A 423 43.38 -4.52 -4.76
N TYR A 424 42.21 -4.64 -4.15
CA TYR A 424 42.03 -5.30 -2.85
C TYR A 424 42.40 -6.79 -2.90
N SER A 425 42.10 -7.47 -4.00
CA SER A 425 42.50 -8.86 -4.24
C SER A 425 44.02 -9.02 -4.31
N VAL A 426 44.70 -8.16 -5.09
CA VAL A 426 46.18 -8.15 -5.19
C VAL A 426 46.82 -7.87 -3.82
N LEU A 427 46.28 -6.89 -3.07
CA LEU A 427 46.73 -6.59 -1.70
C LEU A 427 46.58 -7.79 -0.75
N SER A 428 45.49 -8.54 -0.87
CA SER A 428 45.26 -9.73 -0.07
C SER A 428 46.24 -10.85 -0.42
N HIS A 429 46.48 -11.07 -1.71
CA HIS A 429 47.45 -12.06 -2.17
C HIS A 429 48.88 -11.70 -1.72
N ALA A 430 49.27 -10.43 -1.87
CA ALA A 430 50.59 -9.94 -1.42
C ALA A 430 50.78 -10.11 0.10
N ALA A 431 49.75 -9.84 0.90
CA ALA A 431 49.82 -10.02 2.36
C ALA A 431 50.04 -11.50 2.74
N SER A 432 49.35 -12.44 2.10
CA SER A 432 49.54 -13.88 2.31
C SER A 432 50.91 -14.35 1.82
N ARG A 433 51.36 -13.86 0.66
CA ARG A 433 52.68 -14.23 0.12
C ARG A 433 53.82 -13.76 1.01
N LEU A 434 53.69 -12.59 1.63
CA LEU A 434 54.67 -12.10 2.59
C LEU A 434 54.67 -12.88 3.90
N GLU A 435 53.52 -13.39 4.33
CA GLU A 435 53.43 -14.32 5.46
C GLU A 435 54.21 -15.61 5.17
N GLU A 436 54.05 -16.18 3.96
CA GLU A 436 54.81 -17.34 3.51
C GLU A 436 56.32 -17.06 3.47
N ILE A 437 56.73 -15.90 2.95
CA ILE A 437 58.15 -15.50 2.91
C ILE A 437 58.71 -15.32 4.33
N LEU A 438 57.94 -14.73 5.24
CA LEU A 438 58.33 -14.58 6.64
C LEU A 438 58.55 -15.94 7.31
N ASP A 439 57.63 -16.89 7.08
CA ASP A 439 57.75 -18.28 7.52
C ASP A 439 59.00 -18.96 6.95
N GLU A 440 59.30 -18.74 5.66
CA GLU A 440 60.50 -19.26 5.01
C GLU A 440 61.78 -18.68 5.63
N ILE A 441 61.81 -17.39 5.94
CA ILE A 441 62.94 -16.73 6.62
C ILE A 441 63.14 -17.33 8.01
N LEU A 442 62.07 -17.50 8.81
CA LEU A 442 62.15 -18.07 10.16
C LEU A 442 62.65 -19.52 10.15
N ARG A 443 62.18 -20.34 9.20
CA ARG A 443 62.70 -21.71 9.02
C ARG A 443 64.16 -21.70 8.60
N PHE A 444 64.55 -20.74 7.76
CA PHE A 444 65.94 -20.59 7.33
C PHE A 444 66.85 -20.20 8.50
N ILE A 445 66.44 -19.23 9.33
CA ILE A 445 67.14 -18.86 10.58
C ILE A 445 67.38 -20.09 11.45
N TYR A 446 66.34 -20.89 11.69
CA TYR A 446 66.46 -22.12 12.47
C TYR A 446 67.47 -23.11 11.85
N SER A 447 67.46 -23.26 10.52
CA SER A 447 68.44 -24.11 9.83
C SER A 447 69.88 -23.58 9.96
N THR A 448 70.08 -22.27 9.92
CA THR A 448 71.39 -21.62 10.11
C THR A 448 71.91 -21.82 11.53
N GLU A 449 71.05 -21.68 12.55
CA GLU A 449 71.42 -21.94 13.95
C GLU A 449 71.87 -23.39 14.16
N ARG A 450 71.22 -24.33 13.47
CA ARG A 450 71.51 -25.76 13.55
C ARG A 450 72.87 -26.16 13.01
N ILE A 451 73.47 -25.38 12.11
CA ILE A 451 74.81 -25.62 11.55
C ILE A 451 75.85 -25.76 12.67
N TYR A 452 75.74 -24.97 13.75
CA TYR A 452 76.66 -25.04 14.88
C TYR A 452 76.69 -26.43 15.54
N VAL A 453 75.56 -27.14 15.51
CA VAL A 453 75.38 -28.45 16.16
C VAL A 453 75.57 -29.60 15.18
N THR A 454 75.13 -29.45 13.92
CA THR A 454 75.21 -30.52 12.91
C THR A 454 76.51 -30.54 12.14
N LEU A 455 77.20 -29.39 12.03
CA LEU A 455 78.29 -29.16 11.09
C LEU A 455 77.91 -29.43 9.62
N GLU A 456 76.61 -29.46 9.32
CA GLU A 456 76.08 -29.63 7.96
C GLU A 456 75.82 -28.26 7.32
N TYR A 457 76.55 -27.94 6.26
CA TYR A 457 76.38 -26.68 5.53
C TYR A 457 75.11 -26.67 4.69
N THR A 458 74.38 -25.55 4.71
CA THR A 458 73.22 -25.30 3.85
C THR A 458 73.48 -24.05 3.02
N GLU A 459 73.14 -24.04 1.72
CA GLU A 459 73.35 -22.86 0.87
C GLU A 459 72.51 -21.65 1.31
N ARG A 460 73.10 -20.46 1.14
CA ARG A 460 72.43 -19.17 1.41
C ARG A 460 71.23 -18.97 0.50
N LYS A 461 70.10 -18.53 1.07
CA LYS A 461 68.92 -18.03 0.34
C LYS A 461 68.85 -16.51 0.37
N VAL A 462 68.23 -15.92 -0.65
CA VAL A 462 67.95 -14.48 -0.78
C VAL A 462 66.44 -14.29 -0.81
N PHE A 463 65.91 -13.45 0.07
CA PHE A 463 64.46 -13.27 0.26
C PHE A 463 63.94 -11.95 -0.33
N GLY A 464 64.77 -10.91 -0.35
CA GLY A 464 64.43 -9.55 -0.78
C GLY A 464 63.88 -9.46 -2.20
N THR A 465 64.38 -10.28 -3.12
CA THR A 465 63.86 -10.37 -4.51
C THR A 465 62.40 -10.83 -4.56
N GLY A 466 62.02 -11.80 -3.72
CA GLY A 466 60.65 -12.28 -3.61
C GLY A 466 59.71 -11.22 -3.03
N ILE A 467 60.18 -10.49 -2.01
CA ILE A 467 59.43 -9.38 -1.37
C ILE A 467 59.26 -8.23 -2.39
N GLU A 468 60.30 -7.87 -3.12
CA GLU A 468 60.29 -6.81 -4.13
C GLU A 468 59.32 -7.11 -5.29
N GLN A 469 59.27 -8.36 -5.76
CA GLN A 469 58.32 -8.77 -6.78
C GLN A 469 56.87 -8.57 -6.33
N CYS A 470 56.55 -8.94 -5.09
CA CYS A 470 55.21 -8.75 -4.51
C CYS A 470 54.82 -7.27 -4.44
N VAL A 471 55.76 -6.40 -4.04
CA VAL A 471 55.51 -4.96 -3.90
C VAL A 471 55.37 -4.26 -5.25
N LYS A 472 56.15 -4.65 -6.26
CA LYS A 472 56.04 -4.06 -7.61
C LYS A 472 54.68 -4.31 -8.25
N GLU A 473 54.13 -5.52 -8.10
CA GLU A 473 52.81 -5.87 -8.63
C GLU A 473 51.70 -5.03 -7.97
N LEU A 474 51.77 -4.90 -6.64
CA LEU A 474 50.94 -4.02 -5.83
C LEU A 474 51.00 -2.56 -6.32
N GLU A 475 52.20 -1.98 -6.43
CA GLU A 475 52.39 -0.57 -6.81
C GLU A 475 51.81 -0.30 -8.20
N SER A 476 52.08 -1.19 -9.15
CA SER A 476 51.52 -1.13 -10.51
C SER A 476 49.99 -1.12 -10.47
N LYS A 477 49.38 -2.00 -9.67
CA LYS A 477 47.91 -2.11 -9.60
C LYS A 477 47.27 -0.88 -8.95
N ILE A 478 47.85 -0.37 -7.85
CA ILE A 478 47.38 0.86 -7.19
C ILE A 478 47.46 2.05 -8.14
N ASN A 479 48.58 2.22 -8.85
CA ASN A 479 48.76 3.33 -9.79
C ASN A 479 47.79 3.24 -10.98
N SER A 480 47.51 2.04 -11.47
CA SER A 480 46.49 1.80 -12.50
C SER A 480 45.09 2.18 -11.99
N ALA A 481 44.73 1.79 -10.76
CA ALA A 481 43.45 2.14 -10.16
C ALA A 481 43.30 3.66 -9.96
N VAL A 482 44.35 4.36 -9.52
CA VAL A 482 44.36 5.83 -9.39
C VAL A 482 44.21 6.53 -10.75
N SER A 483 44.90 6.04 -11.78
CA SER A 483 44.89 6.67 -13.12
C SER A 483 43.53 6.53 -13.82
N GLY A 484 42.82 5.41 -13.60
CA GLY A 484 41.49 5.16 -14.15
C GLY A 484 40.34 5.68 -13.30
N TYR A 485 40.64 6.28 -12.14
CA TYR A 485 39.64 6.64 -11.14
C TYR A 485 38.79 7.84 -11.57
N LYS A 486 37.47 7.67 -11.63
CA LYS A 486 36.54 8.71 -12.08
C LYS A 486 35.87 9.40 -10.89
N VAL A 487 35.87 10.72 -10.88
CA VAL A 487 35.15 11.53 -9.87
C VAL A 487 34.04 12.32 -10.54
N ARG A 488 32.83 12.23 -9.97
CA ARG A 488 31.63 12.93 -10.43
C ARG A 488 31.04 13.74 -9.29
N SER A 489 30.29 14.79 -9.63
CA SER A 489 29.44 15.52 -8.70
C SER A 489 27.98 15.39 -9.12
N LEU A 490 27.09 15.35 -8.14
CA LEU A 490 25.64 15.41 -8.33
C LEU A 490 25.15 16.69 -7.68
N GLN A 491 24.77 17.67 -8.49
CA GLN A 491 24.11 18.88 -7.99
C GLN A 491 22.63 18.58 -7.78
N LEU A 492 22.10 19.04 -6.65
CA LEU A 492 20.71 18.88 -6.27
C LEU A 492 20.09 20.27 -6.16
N GLU A 493 18.85 20.39 -6.63
CA GLU A 493 18.00 21.55 -6.35
C GLU A 493 16.79 21.01 -5.55
N PRO A 494 16.53 21.49 -4.32
CA PRO A 494 17.33 22.43 -3.52
C PRO A 494 18.77 22.00 -3.24
N ASP A 495 19.62 22.96 -2.87
CA ASP A 495 20.89 22.70 -2.21
C ASP A 495 20.72 21.91 -0.91
N ILE A 496 21.76 21.20 -0.50
CA ILE A 496 21.73 20.35 0.69
C ILE A 496 21.85 21.22 1.94
N ASN A 497 20.85 21.20 2.82
CA ASN A 497 20.86 21.99 4.04
C ASN A 497 21.62 21.31 5.20
N ALA A 498 21.90 22.07 6.27
CA ALA A 498 22.69 21.59 7.42
C ALA A 498 22.07 20.38 8.14
N LYS A 499 20.74 20.27 8.16
CA LYS A 499 20.02 19.18 8.85
C LYS A 499 20.07 17.89 8.04
N GLU A 500 19.89 17.97 6.73
CA GLU A 500 20.09 16.85 5.79
C GLU A 500 21.54 16.32 5.87
N LYS A 501 22.52 17.24 5.97
CA LYS A 501 23.94 16.91 6.15
C LYS A 501 24.23 16.20 7.49
N ASN A 502 23.60 16.65 8.59
CA ASN A 502 23.71 15.98 9.88
C ASN A 502 23.12 14.55 9.86
N GLU A 503 21.99 14.33 9.19
CA GLU A 503 21.45 12.97 9.00
C GLU A 503 22.38 12.09 8.16
N PHE A 504 22.97 12.63 7.09
CA PHE A 504 23.99 11.93 6.32
C PHE A 504 25.16 11.46 7.19
N TYR A 505 25.68 12.31 8.07
CA TYR A 505 26.76 11.92 8.98
C TYR A 505 26.34 10.85 10.00
N ARG A 506 25.11 10.89 10.50
CA ARG A 506 24.56 9.80 11.33
C ARG A 506 24.48 8.49 10.55
N TRP A 507 24.07 8.57 9.28
CA TRP A 507 24.02 7.42 8.39
C TRP A 507 25.42 6.85 8.13
N CYS A 508 26.42 7.69 7.86
CA CYS A 508 27.83 7.27 7.72
C CYS A 508 28.37 6.60 8.99
N ASN A 509 28.07 7.13 10.18
CA ASN A 509 28.49 6.50 11.45
C ASN A 509 27.94 5.08 11.58
N LYS A 510 26.71 4.84 11.09
CA LYS A 510 26.07 3.51 11.14
C LYS A 510 26.56 2.58 10.03
N VAL A 511 26.69 3.07 8.80
CA VAL A 511 26.96 2.23 7.62
C VAL A 511 28.46 1.98 7.44
N PHE A 512 29.31 2.96 7.75
CA PHE A 512 30.75 2.91 7.54
C PHE A 512 31.57 2.85 8.84
N ASP A 513 30.93 2.81 10.02
CA ASP A 513 31.58 2.85 11.34
C ASP A 513 32.45 4.10 11.54
N GLU A 514 31.98 5.24 11.03
CA GLU A 514 32.61 6.56 11.21
C GLU A 514 32.23 7.21 12.56
N LYS A 515 32.98 8.24 12.96
CA LYS A 515 32.78 8.99 14.22
C LYS A 515 32.55 10.48 13.94
N ASN A 516 31.63 10.80 13.04
CA ASN A 516 31.24 12.18 12.78
C ASN A 516 30.45 12.76 13.97
N GLU A 517 30.75 14.00 14.36
CA GLU A 517 29.98 14.72 15.38
C GLU A 517 28.61 15.10 14.82
N THR A 518 27.53 14.78 15.56
CA THR A 518 26.16 15.09 15.16
C THR A 518 25.35 15.51 16.38
N GLU A 519 24.34 16.35 16.17
CA GLU A 519 23.42 16.74 17.24
C GLU A 519 22.60 15.55 17.77
N ASN A 520 21.90 15.68 18.90
CA ASN A 520 21.04 14.61 19.42
C ASN A 520 19.73 14.50 18.63
N LYS A 521 19.24 13.25 18.48
CA LYS A 521 18.01 12.93 17.74
C LYS A 521 16.81 12.96 18.68
N ASP A 522 15.91 13.93 18.57
CA ASP A 522 14.66 13.92 19.33
C ASP A 522 13.50 13.32 18.53
N LYS A 523 13.50 12.00 18.39
CA LYS A 523 12.36 11.23 17.81
C LYS A 523 11.14 11.18 18.75
N GLY A 524 11.20 11.79 19.94
CA GLY A 524 10.15 11.72 20.95
C GLY A 524 8.83 12.33 20.46
N TYR A 525 8.90 13.46 19.76
CA TYR A 525 7.72 14.22 19.34
C TYR A 525 6.90 13.53 18.23
N GLU A 526 7.53 12.97 17.20
CA GLU A 526 6.80 12.21 16.15
C GLU A 526 6.09 11.00 16.74
N LYS A 527 6.79 10.23 17.58
CA LYS A 527 6.20 9.06 18.25
C LYS A 527 5.05 9.46 19.18
N LYS A 528 5.19 10.59 19.90
CA LYS A 528 4.12 11.15 20.73
C LYS A 528 2.90 11.54 19.89
N LEU A 529 3.10 12.19 18.73
CA LEU A 529 2.03 12.55 17.80
C LEU A 529 1.27 11.33 17.29
N ARG A 530 1.98 10.29 16.79
CA ARG A 530 1.34 9.03 16.34
C ARG A 530 0.54 8.38 17.45
N ASN A 531 1.06 8.37 18.68
CA ASN A 531 0.36 7.83 19.84
C ASN A 531 -0.88 8.65 20.23
N ASN A 532 -0.82 9.98 20.14
CA ASN A 532 -1.95 10.85 20.43
C ASN A 532 -3.09 10.64 19.42
N ILE A 533 -2.76 10.50 18.12
CA ILE A 533 -3.72 10.14 17.08
C ILE A 533 -4.34 8.77 17.35
N LYS A 534 -3.53 7.74 17.69
CA LYS A 534 -4.05 6.40 18.04
C LYS A 534 -5.02 6.44 19.22
N LYS A 535 -4.68 7.16 20.29
CA LYS A 535 -5.54 7.31 21.48
C LYS A 535 -6.85 8.03 21.14
N ALA A 536 -6.80 9.08 20.33
CA ALA A 536 -7.98 9.80 19.89
C ALA A 536 -8.92 8.89 19.07
N ASP A 537 -8.37 8.09 18.15
CA ASP A 537 -9.08 7.08 17.35
C ASP A 537 -9.80 6.06 18.26
N GLU A 538 -9.09 5.49 19.23
CA GLU A 538 -9.68 4.57 20.21
C GLU A 538 -10.78 5.22 21.07
N SER A 539 -10.62 6.49 21.46
CA SER A 539 -11.63 7.20 22.24
C SER A 539 -12.90 7.51 21.43
N GLY A 540 -12.74 7.95 20.18
CA GLY A 540 -13.87 8.21 19.28
C GLY A 540 -14.67 6.95 18.96
N LYS A 541 -14.00 5.79 18.84
CA LYS A 541 -14.69 4.49 18.71
C LYS A 541 -15.54 4.14 19.94
N LYS A 542 -15.01 4.37 21.15
CA LYS A 542 -15.75 4.08 22.40
C LYS A 542 -16.96 4.98 22.59
N GLU A 543 -16.86 6.26 22.23
CA GLU A 543 -17.98 7.21 22.35
C GLU A 543 -19.12 6.91 21.37
N ASN A 544 -18.80 6.34 20.20
CA ASN A 544 -19.77 5.95 19.18
C ASN A 544 -20.26 4.49 19.30
N GLU A 545 -19.84 3.78 20.35
CA GLU A 545 -20.21 2.38 20.56
C GLU A 545 -21.70 2.26 20.89
N MET A 546 -22.43 1.53 20.05
CA MET A 546 -23.87 1.34 20.18
C MET A 546 -24.19 0.05 20.93
N SER A 547 -25.27 0.07 21.72
CA SER A 547 -25.79 -1.13 22.39
C SER A 547 -26.77 -1.88 21.48
N PHE A 548 -26.60 -3.20 21.46
CA PHE A 548 -27.26 -4.16 20.58
C PHE A 548 -27.69 -5.39 21.40
N ASN A 549 -28.96 -5.79 21.31
CA ASN A 549 -29.61 -6.88 22.05
C ASN A 549 -30.47 -7.82 21.17
N GLY A 550 -30.19 -7.88 19.86
CA GLY A 550 -30.77 -8.82 18.92
C GLY A 550 -30.57 -10.28 19.32
N LYS A 551 -31.31 -11.18 18.65
CA LYS A 551 -31.25 -12.63 18.95
C LYS A 551 -29.90 -13.26 18.63
N ASP A 552 -29.14 -12.67 17.71
CA ASP A 552 -27.79 -13.08 17.35
C ASP A 552 -26.83 -13.12 18.55
N LYS A 553 -27.01 -12.23 19.53
CA LYS A 553 -26.22 -12.21 20.77
C LYS A 553 -26.43 -13.42 21.67
N LYS A 554 -27.61 -14.06 21.56
CA LYS A 554 -27.98 -15.24 22.36
C LYS A 554 -27.57 -16.56 21.71
N LEU A 555 -27.16 -16.53 20.44
CA LEU A 555 -26.76 -17.70 19.66
C LEU A 555 -25.23 -17.84 19.64
N SER A 556 -24.75 -19.09 19.71
CA SER A 556 -23.34 -19.40 19.51
C SER A 556 -22.93 -19.20 18.05
N SER A 557 -21.62 -19.04 17.80
CA SER A 557 -21.09 -18.90 16.45
C SER A 557 -21.46 -20.07 15.52
N LYS A 558 -21.62 -21.28 16.07
CA LYS A 558 -22.01 -22.47 15.30
C LYS A 558 -23.50 -22.44 14.93
N GLU A 559 -24.36 -22.05 15.86
CA GLU A 559 -25.81 -21.90 15.60
C GLU A 559 -26.08 -20.79 14.57
N LEU A 560 -25.35 -19.67 14.65
CA LEU A 560 -25.39 -18.64 13.62
C LEU A 560 -24.92 -19.15 12.25
N GLU A 561 -23.89 -20.00 12.20
CA GLU A 561 -23.46 -20.61 10.93
C GLU A 561 -24.55 -21.47 10.30
N GLU A 562 -25.18 -22.34 11.09
CA GLU A 562 -26.23 -23.24 10.63
C GLU A 562 -27.48 -22.48 10.19
N LEU A 563 -27.89 -21.47 10.95
CA LEU A 563 -29.00 -20.59 10.58
C LEU A 563 -28.75 -19.89 9.25
N PHE A 564 -27.58 -19.25 9.09
CA PHE A 564 -27.29 -18.44 7.90
C PHE A 564 -27.08 -19.28 6.64
N LYS A 565 -26.65 -20.54 6.75
CA LYS A 565 -26.60 -21.48 5.62
C LYS A 565 -27.97 -21.75 4.99
N SER A 566 -29.04 -21.66 5.79
CA SER A 566 -30.41 -21.89 5.32
C SER A 566 -31.04 -20.70 4.58
N LEU A 567 -30.39 -19.53 4.62
CA LEU A 567 -30.94 -18.27 4.12
C LEU A 567 -30.81 -18.13 2.59
N PRO A 568 -31.74 -17.38 1.94
CA PRO A 568 -31.73 -17.15 0.49
C PRO A 568 -30.38 -16.76 -0.11
N SER A 569 -29.60 -15.89 0.52
CA SER A 569 -28.32 -15.42 0.00
C SER A 569 -27.22 -16.49 -0.07
N LYS A 570 -27.32 -17.55 0.74
CA LYS A 570 -26.28 -18.60 0.83
C LYS A 570 -26.56 -19.82 -0.03
N LYS A 571 -27.82 -20.07 -0.41
CA LYS A 571 -28.19 -21.17 -1.33
C LYS A 571 -27.59 -21.01 -2.75
N ASN A 572 -27.26 -19.78 -3.16
CA ASN A 572 -26.78 -19.46 -4.50
C ASN A 572 -25.25 -19.30 -4.63
N ASN A 573 -24.45 -19.81 -3.68
CA ASN A 573 -22.98 -19.70 -3.68
C ASN A 573 -22.43 -18.27 -3.85
N GLU A 574 -23.12 -17.24 -3.34
CA GLU A 574 -22.56 -15.88 -3.32
C GLU A 574 -21.62 -15.71 -2.11
N THR A 575 -20.32 -15.68 -2.40
CA THR A 575 -19.30 -15.19 -1.47
C THR A 575 -19.50 -13.69 -1.30
N GLY A 576 -19.62 -13.24 -0.05
CA GLY A 576 -19.94 -11.86 0.28
C GLY A 576 -18.91 -10.91 -0.33
N GLY A 577 -19.39 -9.93 -1.11
CA GLY A 577 -18.55 -8.84 -1.59
C GLY A 577 -17.87 -8.16 -0.41
N ALA A 578 -16.55 -8.26 -0.35
CA ALA A 578 -15.72 -7.71 0.70
C ALA A 578 -15.75 -6.17 0.60
N LEU A 579 -16.57 -5.53 1.43
CA LEU A 579 -16.40 -4.12 1.77
C LEU A 579 -15.49 -3.94 3.00
N THR A 580 -14.81 -5.00 3.48
CA THR A 580 -14.22 -4.99 4.81
C THR A 580 -12.88 -5.74 4.88
N GLU A 581 -11.78 -5.00 5.01
CA GLU A 581 -10.57 -5.47 5.68
C GLU A 581 -10.63 -5.06 7.16
N ASN A 582 -10.30 -5.96 8.08
CA ASN A 582 -10.14 -5.62 9.50
C ASN A 582 -8.84 -4.84 9.71
N TYR A 583 -8.94 -3.56 10.11
CA TYR A 583 -7.81 -2.61 10.23
C TYR A 583 -7.23 -2.48 11.64
N GLU A 584 -7.37 -3.49 12.50
CA GLU A 584 -7.04 -3.35 13.94
C GLU A 584 -5.55 -3.19 14.25
N ASN A 585 -4.63 -3.51 13.32
CA ASN A 585 -3.17 -3.56 13.59
C ASN A 585 -2.29 -2.66 12.70
N THR A 586 -2.85 -1.69 11.97
CA THR A 586 -2.07 -0.79 11.09
C THR A 586 -1.80 0.57 11.75
N GLU A 587 -0.66 1.20 11.41
CA GLU A 587 -0.40 2.60 11.79
C GLU A 587 -1.53 3.52 11.26
N PRO A 588 -1.87 4.62 11.96
CA PRO A 588 -3.01 5.48 11.60
C PRO A 588 -2.94 5.99 10.17
N GLU A 589 -1.73 6.33 9.71
CA GLU A 589 -1.46 6.82 8.37
C GLU A 589 -1.88 5.82 7.27
N GLU A 590 -1.46 4.55 7.40
CA GLU A 590 -1.83 3.48 6.47
C GLU A 590 -3.33 3.21 6.51
N LYS A 591 -3.93 3.21 7.71
CA LYS A 591 -5.38 3.05 7.87
C LYS A 591 -6.15 4.14 7.12
N TYR A 592 -5.73 5.41 7.24
CA TYR A 592 -6.40 6.52 6.57
C TYR A 592 -6.16 6.50 5.06
N LYS A 593 -4.94 6.22 4.59
CA LYS A 593 -4.63 6.07 3.15
C LYS A 593 -5.50 4.99 2.49
N LYS A 594 -5.65 3.83 3.14
CA LYS A 594 -6.54 2.76 2.65
C LYS A 594 -8.00 3.20 2.57
N SER A 595 -8.47 3.98 3.54
CA SER A 595 -9.82 4.54 3.51
C SER A 595 -10.04 5.47 2.30
N LEU A 596 -9.04 6.26 1.91
CA LEU A 596 -9.12 7.13 0.73
C LEU A 596 -9.19 6.32 -0.57
N ASN A 597 -8.46 5.20 -0.65
CA ASN A 597 -8.57 4.27 -1.79
C ASN A 597 -9.97 3.65 -1.87
N SER A 598 -10.55 3.26 -0.73
CA SER A 598 -11.93 2.76 -0.69
C SER A 598 -12.94 3.80 -1.20
N ASN A 599 -12.74 5.09 -0.91
CA ASN A 599 -13.56 6.17 -1.45
C ASN A 599 -13.47 6.28 -2.97
N ALA A 600 -12.28 6.07 -3.55
CA ALA A 600 -12.08 6.04 -5.00
C ALA A 600 -12.85 4.89 -5.66
N ASP A 601 -12.82 3.69 -5.06
CA ASP A 601 -13.57 2.53 -5.54
C ASP A 601 -15.09 2.76 -5.47
N ILE A 602 -15.57 3.35 -4.38
CA ILE A 602 -16.97 3.75 -4.22
C ILE A 602 -17.35 4.76 -5.32
N SER A 603 -16.52 5.77 -5.56
CA SER A 603 -16.73 6.75 -6.63
C SER A 603 -16.80 6.11 -8.02
N PHE A 604 -15.91 5.16 -8.32
CA PHE A 604 -15.93 4.44 -9.59
C PHE A 604 -17.25 3.69 -9.79
N LYS A 605 -17.74 2.98 -8.76
CA LYS A 605 -19.03 2.28 -8.80
C LYS A 605 -20.19 3.26 -9.00
N ILE A 606 -20.20 4.38 -8.28
CA ILE A 606 -21.22 5.42 -8.45
C ILE A 606 -21.18 5.98 -9.88
N GLY A 607 -20.00 6.33 -10.39
CA GLY A 607 -19.82 6.81 -11.76
C GLY A 607 -20.37 5.84 -12.80
N SER A 608 -20.11 4.54 -12.64
CA SER A 608 -20.64 3.50 -13.55
C SER A 608 -22.17 3.41 -13.55
N ILE A 609 -22.81 3.75 -12.43
CA ILE A 609 -24.27 3.79 -12.32
C ILE A 609 -24.81 5.10 -12.91
N LEU A 610 -24.16 6.23 -12.64
CA LEU A 610 -24.56 7.54 -13.17
C LEU A 610 -24.43 7.65 -14.70
N ASP A 611 -23.43 7.00 -15.29
CA ASP A 611 -23.22 6.99 -16.75
C ASP A 611 -24.30 6.16 -17.49
N ASN A 612 -25.03 5.28 -16.80
CA ASN A 612 -26.10 4.45 -17.34
C ASN A 612 -27.48 5.11 -17.18
N LEU A 613 -27.83 6.11 -17.97
CA LEU A 613 -29.14 6.78 -17.88
C LEU A 613 -30.27 5.92 -18.50
N GLY A 614 -30.87 5.04 -17.69
CA GLY A 614 -32.00 4.20 -18.10
C GLY A 614 -32.85 3.66 -16.94
N GLU A 615 -33.90 2.91 -17.26
CA GLU A 615 -34.87 2.33 -16.32
C GLU A 615 -34.23 1.46 -15.22
N SER A 616 -33.07 0.85 -15.51
CA SER A 616 -32.31 0.01 -14.58
C SER A 616 -31.76 0.79 -13.37
N VAL A 617 -31.29 2.03 -13.57
CA VAL A 617 -30.78 2.86 -12.46
C VAL A 617 -31.91 3.30 -11.56
N LEU A 618 -33.04 3.71 -12.14
CA LEU A 618 -34.23 4.08 -11.37
C LEU A 618 -34.74 2.89 -10.54
N LYS A 619 -34.78 1.69 -11.12
CA LYS A 619 -35.12 0.45 -10.40
C LYS A 619 -34.14 0.19 -9.25
N SER A 620 -32.84 0.34 -9.46
CA SER A 620 -31.83 0.19 -8.40
C SER A 620 -32.02 1.19 -7.26
N LEU A 621 -32.32 2.44 -7.57
CA LEU A 621 -32.63 3.47 -6.57
C LEU A 621 -33.94 3.18 -5.83
N TYR A 622 -34.96 2.66 -6.51
CA TYR A 622 -36.19 2.20 -5.85
C TYR A 622 -35.95 1.06 -4.89
N ILE A 623 -35.09 0.10 -5.23
CA ILE A 623 -34.70 -0.98 -4.33
C ILE A 623 -33.95 -0.42 -3.12
N ASN A 624 -33.03 0.52 -3.31
CA ASN A 624 -32.32 1.15 -2.20
C ASN A 624 -33.29 1.90 -1.27
N GLU A 625 -34.22 2.67 -1.85
CA GLU A 625 -35.22 3.41 -1.06
C GLU A 625 -36.19 2.46 -0.33
N TYR A 626 -36.58 1.37 -0.98
CA TYR A 626 -37.34 0.30 -0.34
C TYR A 626 -36.58 -0.26 0.86
N ILE A 627 -35.29 -0.59 0.70
CA ILE A 627 -34.48 -1.18 1.78
C ILE A 627 -34.41 -0.23 3.00
N VAL A 628 -34.06 1.04 2.80
CA VAL A 628 -33.94 1.99 3.93
C VAL A 628 -35.29 2.32 4.56
N SER A 629 -36.40 2.08 3.85
CA SER A 629 -37.76 2.34 4.33
C SER A 629 -38.46 1.12 4.92
N ALA A 630 -38.01 -0.10 4.56
CA ALA A 630 -38.58 -1.37 4.99
C ALA A 630 -37.86 -1.97 6.21
N PHE A 631 -36.57 -1.69 6.38
CA PHE A 631 -35.72 -2.31 7.39
C PHE A 631 -35.17 -1.29 8.40
N LYS A 632 -34.89 -1.75 9.62
CA LYS A 632 -34.36 -0.91 10.70
C LYS A 632 -32.89 -0.62 10.47
N ASN A 633 -32.50 0.64 10.57
CA ASN A 633 -31.08 1.03 10.62
C ASN A 633 -30.56 1.03 12.08
N ALA A 634 -29.24 1.13 12.27
CA ALA A 634 -28.63 1.12 13.62
C ALA A 634 -29.12 2.29 14.50
N ASN A 635 -29.35 3.47 13.92
CA ASN A 635 -29.73 4.71 14.61
C ASN A 635 -31.24 4.99 14.59
N ILE A 636 -32.09 3.98 14.35
CA ILE A 636 -33.54 4.13 14.13
C ILE A 636 -34.30 4.90 15.25
N ASP A 637 -33.75 4.92 16.47
CA ASP A 637 -34.35 5.65 17.60
C ASP A 637 -34.14 7.18 17.53
N LYS A 638 -33.10 7.62 16.81
CA LYS A 638 -32.69 9.03 16.68
C LYS A 638 -32.91 9.56 15.26
N VAL A 639 -32.82 8.68 14.26
CA VAL A 639 -32.92 9.01 12.84
C VAL A 639 -34.27 8.53 12.31
N SER A 640 -35.15 9.48 11.97
CA SER A 640 -36.47 9.17 11.45
C SER A 640 -36.37 8.79 9.96
N ALA A 641 -36.59 7.51 9.62
CA ALA A 641 -36.66 7.04 8.24
C ALA A 641 -38.11 7.02 7.71
N PRO A 642 -38.34 7.30 6.41
CA PRO A 642 -39.63 7.04 5.78
C PRO A 642 -40.00 5.57 5.95
N ARG A 643 -41.27 5.25 6.24
CA ARG A 643 -41.72 3.85 6.35
C ARG A 643 -42.56 3.47 5.15
N ILE A 644 -42.36 2.25 4.64
CA ILE A 644 -43.16 1.71 3.52
C ILE A 644 -44.64 1.47 3.87
N ASN A 645 -45.00 1.40 5.16
CA ASN A 645 -46.38 1.20 5.64
C ASN A 645 -46.74 2.17 6.78
N ILE A 646 -47.96 2.69 6.72
CA ILE A 646 -48.64 3.56 7.70
C ILE A 646 -48.81 2.85 9.06
N HIS A 647 -48.95 1.52 9.05
CA HIS A 647 -49.11 0.69 10.26
C HIS A 647 -47.78 0.27 10.91
N GLY A 648 -46.63 0.66 10.33
CA GLY A 648 -45.30 0.23 10.76
C GLY A 648 -44.88 -1.13 10.19
N GLY A 649 -43.56 -1.39 10.20
CA GLY A 649 -42.98 -2.69 9.80
C GLY A 649 -43.19 -3.79 10.86
N PRO A 650 -42.54 -4.95 10.73
CA PRO A 650 -42.77 -6.10 11.60
C PRO A 650 -42.53 -5.78 13.08
N ALA A 651 -43.45 -6.23 13.95
CA ALA A 651 -43.42 -5.95 15.39
C ALA A 651 -42.25 -6.64 16.12
N LYS A 652 -41.85 -7.84 15.68
CA LYS A 652 -40.68 -8.58 16.16
C LYS A 652 -39.70 -8.81 15.00
N THR A 653 -38.42 -8.56 15.22
CA THR A 653 -37.35 -8.72 14.23
C THR A 653 -36.21 -9.55 14.81
N PHE A 654 -35.42 -10.22 13.96
CA PHE A 654 -34.31 -11.07 14.40
C PHE A 654 -33.16 -10.23 14.97
N PHE A 655 -32.75 -9.21 14.23
CA PHE A 655 -31.91 -8.15 14.74
C PHE A 655 -32.76 -7.09 15.43
N GLU A 656 -32.27 -6.52 16.51
CA GLU A 656 -32.96 -5.43 17.21
C GLU A 656 -32.98 -4.18 16.32
N LYS A 657 -31.85 -3.92 15.66
CA LYS A 657 -31.56 -2.78 14.76
C LYS A 657 -30.63 -3.26 13.63
N ALA A 658 -29.98 -2.33 12.93
CA ALA A 658 -28.88 -2.61 12.01
C ALA A 658 -29.18 -3.63 10.86
N GLU A 659 -30.44 -3.74 10.45
CA GLU A 659 -30.89 -4.64 9.38
C GLU A 659 -30.45 -4.13 7.99
N VAL A 660 -30.48 -2.81 7.78
CA VAL A 660 -29.97 -2.19 6.55
C VAL A 660 -28.47 -2.43 6.41
N GLU A 661 -27.74 -2.32 7.50
CA GLU A 661 -26.30 -2.56 7.60
C GLU A 661 -25.97 -4.03 7.35
N TYR A 662 -26.81 -4.98 7.79
CA TYR A 662 -26.70 -6.37 7.36
C TYR A 662 -26.85 -6.51 5.84
N ILE A 663 -27.81 -5.82 5.22
CA ILE A 663 -27.99 -5.89 3.77
C ILE A 663 -26.73 -5.36 3.04
N ILE A 664 -26.08 -4.34 3.61
CA ILE A 664 -24.82 -3.78 3.08
C ILE A 664 -23.63 -4.74 3.27
N PHE A 665 -23.41 -5.27 4.48
CA PHE A 665 -22.18 -5.98 4.84
C PHE A 665 -22.32 -7.51 4.94
N GLY A 666 -23.48 -8.01 5.35
CA GLY A 666 -23.82 -9.44 5.37
C GLY A 666 -23.18 -10.24 6.50
N ASN A 667 -22.73 -9.61 7.59
CA ASN A 667 -22.17 -10.32 8.74
C ASN A 667 -23.27 -10.87 9.65
N LYS A 668 -22.98 -11.97 10.33
CA LYS A 668 -23.96 -12.72 11.14
C LYS A 668 -24.37 -12.01 12.43
N LYS A 669 -23.58 -11.02 12.88
CA LYS A 669 -23.79 -10.28 14.12
C LYS A 669 -24.19 -8.85 13.82
N GLU A 670 -25.23 -8.36 14.48
CA GLU A 670 -25.78 -7.01 14.23
C GLU A 670 -24.75 -5.92 14.56
N LYS A 671 -24.05 -6.05 15.71
CA LYS A 671 -23.00 -5.12 16.13
C LYS A 671 -21.90 -4.98 15.07
N THR A 672 -21.45 -6.11 14.52
CA THR A 672 -20.40 -6.10 13.49
C THR A 672 -20.85 -5.34 12.25
N ASN A 673 -22.10 -5.49 11.81
CA ASN A 673 -22.61 -4.73 10.65
C ASN A 673 -22.69 -3.22 10.96
N ALA A 674 -23.13 -2.84 12.16
CA ALA A 674 -23.18 -1.44 12.55
C ALA A 674 -21.77 -0.81 12.67
N ASP A 675 -20.81 -1.51 13.29
CA ASP A 675 -19.42 -1.06 13.41
C ASP A 675 -18.78 -0.85 12.02
N LEU A 676 -19.09 -1.73 11.07
CA LEU A 676 -18.64 -1.60 9.68
C LEU A 676 -19.29 -0.42 8.97
N ALA A 677 -20.59 -0.17 9.18
CA ALA A 677 -21.26 1.00 8.64
C ALA A 677 -20.63 2.30 9.16
N GLN A 678 -20.41 2.38 10.47
CA GLN A 678 -19.74 3.53 11.10
C GLN A 678 -18.32 3.72 10.57
N ALA A 679 -17.55 2.64 10.39
CA ALA A 679 -16.21 2.70 9.84
C ALA A 679 -16.19 3.19 8.38
N SER A 680 -17.14 2.73 7.56
CA SER A 680 -17.29 3.20 6.17
C SER A 680 -17.71 4.67 6.12
N ILE A 681 -18.66 5.10 6.95
CA ILE A 681 -19.08 6.51 7.04
C ILE A 681 -17.92 7.38 7.50
N PHE A 682 -17.20 6.97 8.55
CA PHE A 682 -15.99 7.65 9.01
C PHE A 682 -14.97 7.79 7.89
N GLY A 683 -14.72 6.72 7.13
CA GLY A 683 -13.74 6.73 6.05
C GLY A 683 -14.10 7.68 4.90
N ILE A 684 -15.39 7.72 4.57
CA ILE A 684 -15.96 8.67 3.63
C ILE A 684 -15.79 10.11 4.15
N ARG A 685 -16.21 10.38 5.40
CA ARG A 685 -16.06 11.71 6.05
C ARG A 685 -14.60 12.14 6.10
N MET A 686 -13.70 11.21 6.39
CA MET A 686 -12.27 11.47 6.43
C MET A 686 -11.74 11.92 5.07
N GLY A 687 -12.13 11.27 3.97
CA GLY A 687 -11.73 11.72 2.63
C GLY A 687 -12.21 13.13 2.30
N LEU A 688 -13.45 13.45 2.64
CA LEU A 688 -14.05 14.78 2.39
C LEU A 688 -13.42 15.87 3.26
N ASN A 689 -13.20 15.57 4.54
CA ASN A 689 -12.57 16.50 5.48
C ASN A 689 -11.08 16.70 5.17
N LEU A 690 -10.38 15.66 4.70
CA LEU A 690 -8.99 15.77 4.27
C LEU A 690 -8.87 16.66 3.03
N LEU A 691 -9.80 16.54 2.08
CA LEU A 691 -9.86 17.42 0.92
C LEU A 691 -9.96 18.89 1.34
N HIS A 692 -10.87 19.22 2.27
CA HIS A 692 -10.98 20.58 2.81
C HIS A 692 -9.68 21.06 3.48
N VAL A 693 -9.12 20.25 4.38
CA VAL A 693 -7.87 20.58 5.10
C VAL A 693 -6.71 20.81 4.14
N TYR A 694 -6.65 20.04 3.06
CA TYR A 694 -5.61 20.16 2.05
C TYR A 694 -5.81 21.38 1.14
N MET A 695 -7.05 21.75 0.86
CA MET A 695 -7.38 22.91 0.03
C MET A 695 -7.20 24.23 0.79
N ASP A 696 -7.35 24.24 2.12
CA ASP A 696 -7.18 25.41 2.98
C ASP A 696 -5.70 25.72 3.28
N SER A 697 -5.18 26.81 2.67
CA SER A 697 -3.80 27.27 2.88
C SER A 697 -3.46 27.62 4.33
N LYS A 698 -4.43 28.11 5.12
CA LYS A 698 -4.21 28.40 6.56
C LYS A 698 -3.92 27.10 7.30
N LYS A 699 -4.66 26.03 7.00
CA LYS A 699 -4.51 24.72 7.66
C LYS A 699 -3.22 24.02 7.23
N VAL A 700 -2.89 24.06 5.94
CA VAL A 700 -1.63 23.51 5.41
C VAL A 700 -0.41 24.25 6.00
N SER A 701 -0.43 25.58 6.03
CA SER A 701 0.64 26.40 6.61
C SER A 701 0.83 26.10 8.11
N ALA A 702 -0.26 26.03 8.87
CA ALA A 702 -0.20 25.69 10.30
C ALA A 702 0.35 24.27 10.55
N ALA A 703 -0.04 23.30 9.72
CA ALA A 703 0.52 21.94 9.78
C ALA A 703 2.00 21.91 9.40
N MET A 704 2.44 22.70 8.42
CA MET A 704 3.83 22.83 8.03
C MET A 704 4.68 23.42 9.15
N SER A 705 4.25 24.53 9.78
CA SER A 705 4.96 25.13 10.93
C SER A 705 5.07 24.16 12.12
N ALA A 706 4.00 23.39 12.39
CA ALA A 706 4.04 22.35 13.41
C ALA A 706 4.98 21.20 13.02
N ALA A 707 4.99 20.77 11.76
CA ALA A 707 5.87 19.70 11.26
C ALA A 707 7.35 20.10 11.31
N VAL A 708 7.69 21.35 10.96
CA VAL A 708 9.05 21.89 11.11
C VAL A 708 9.47 21.87 12.57
N SER A 709 8.57 22.22 13.49
CA SER A 709 8.87 22.18 14.93
C SER A 709 9.11 20.76 15.46
N ILE A 710 8.42 19.75 14.89
CA ILE A 710 8.46 18.35 15.36
C ILE A 710 9.56 17.52 14.69
N ALA A 711 9.72 17.67 13.37
CA ALA A 711 10.58 16.85 12.53
C ALA A 711 11.65 17.67 11.79
N GLY A 712 11.73 18.98 12.05
CA GLY A 712 12.78 19.82 11.49
C GLY A 712 14.19 19.44 11.93
N TRP A 713 14.38 18.48 12.85
CA TRP A 713 15.70 17.94 13.21
C TRP A 713 16.27 16.96 12.17
N SER A 714 15.44 16.40 11.27
CA SER A 714 15.89 15.45 10.23
C SER A 714 15.99 16.05 8.83
N GLY A 715 15.34 17.20 8.57
CA GLY A 715 15.17 17.76 7.22
C GLY A 715 14.16 16.94 6.39
N PHE A 716 14.36 15.62 6.29
CA PHE A 716 13.56 14.71 5.48
C PHE A 716 12.18 14.35 6.09
N GLY A 717 11.99 14.54 7.39
CA GLY A 717 10.75 14.14 8.10
C GLY A 717 9.62 15.15 8.03
N VAL A 718 9.89 16.39 7.60
CA VAL A 718 8.90 17.48 7.64
C VAL A 718 7.66 17.18 6.78
N PRO A 719 7.77 16.74 5.50
CA PRO A 719 6.58 16.44 4.69
C PRO A 719 5.75 15.27 5.25
N ILE A 720 6.41 14.23 5.78
CA ILE A 720 5.75 13.06 6.38
C ILE A 720 4.94 13.50 7.61
N VAL A 721 5.55 14.30 8.50
CA VAL A 721 4.87 14.81 9.69
C VAL A 721 3.76 15.80 9.33
N LYS A 722 3.96 16.66 8.32
CA LYS A 722 2.90 17.54 7.78
C LYS A 722 1.69 16.70 7.38
N ASN A 723 1.89 15.68 6.56
CA ASN A 723 0.81 14.80 6.08
C ASN A 723 0.13 14.06 7.24
N LEU A 724 0.89 13.58 8.22
CA LEU A 724 0.34 12.95 9.43
C LEU A 724 -0.54 13.92 10.23
N ILE A 725 -0.15 15.18 10.37
CA ILE A 725 -0.94 16.21 11.06
C ILE A 725 -2.24 16.49 10.30
N LEU A 726 -2.19 16.66 8.98
CA LEU A 726 -3.38 16.89 8.15
C LEU A 726 -4.35 15.71 8.24
N LEU A 727 -3.83 14.48 8.17
CA LEU A 727 -4.62 13.26 8.34
C LEU A 727 -5.28 13.19 9.73
N GLY A 728 -4.52 13.47 10.79
CA GLY A 728 -5.05 13.51 12.15
C GLY A 728 -6.12 14.59 12.34
N TRP A 729 -5.95 15.76 11.72
CA TRP A 729 -6.92 16.86 11.81
C TRP A 729 -8.25 16.50 11.14
N ALA A 730 -8.18 15.94 9.93
CA ALA A 730 -9.35 15.51 9.19
C ALA A 730 -10.05 14.30 9.83
N ALA A 731 -9.29 13.33 10.35
CA ALA A 731 -9.83 12.20 11.11
C ALA A 731 -10.58 12.71 12.35
N GLY A 732 -10.01 13.71 13.00
CA GLY A 732 -10.61 14.36 14.14
C GLY A 732 -11.98 15.00 13.85
N GLU A 733 -12.08 15.84 12.82
CA GLU A 733 -13.36 16.42 12.38
C GLU A 733 -14.36 15.31 11.99
N SER A 734 -13.87 14.23 11.39
CA SER A 734 -14.71 13.10 10.96
C SER A 734 -15.34 12.34 12.13
N TYR A 735 -14.69 12.31 13.30
CA TYR A 735 -15.29 11.77 14.52
C TYR A 735 -16.44 12.62 15.04
N LEU A 736 -16.30 13.94 14.99
CA LEU A 736 -17.38 14.87 15.35
C LEU A 736 -18.55 14.76 14.37
N ASP A 737 -18.25 14.64 13.07
CA ASP A 737 -19.26 14.41 12.04
C ASP A 737 -20.01 13.10 12.28
N LEU A 738 -19.30 12.00 12.57
CA LEU A 738 -19.91 10.70 12.84
C LEU A 738 -20.83 10.76 14.07
N LYS A 739 -20.44 11.49 15.12
CA LYS A 739 -21.26 11.71 16.30
C LYS A 739 -22.55 12.46 15.95
N ASP A 740 -22.46 13.55 15.21
CA ASP A 740 -23.65 14.31 14.78
C ASP A 740 -24.58 13.49 13.88
N ILE A 741 -24.01 12.71 12.94
CA ILE A 741 -24.75 11.80 12.06
C ILE A 741 -25.48 10.73 12.90
N ASN A 742 -24.81 10.13 13.89
CA ASN A 742 -25.41 9.16 14.80
C ASN A 742 -26.49 9.78 15.70
N ASP A 743 -26.40 11.07 15.99
CA ASP A 743 -27.40 11.84 16.72
C ASP A 743 -28.57 12.34 15.84
N GLY A 744 -28.58 11.96 14.55
CA GLY A 744 -29.64 12.29 13.60
C GLY A 744 -29.58 13.69 13.00
N LYS A 745 -28.42 14.37 13.13
CA LYS A 745 -28.16 15.62 12.45
C LYS A 745 -27.56 15.37 11.07
N ASP A 746 -27.83 16.29 10.16
CA ASP A 746 -27.24 16.31 8.84
C ASP A 746 -25.85 16.97 8.88
N VAL A 747 -24.92 16.46 8.09
CA VAL A 747 -23.57 17.02 7.98
C VAL A 747 -23.30 17.40 6.54
N ALA A 748 -22.81 18.62 6.32
CA ALA A 748 -22.43 19.12 5.00
C ALA A 748 -21.44 18.15 4.33
N VAL A 749 -21.68 17.81 3.06
CA VAL A 749 -20.81 16.89 2.30
C VAL A 749 -19.42 17.48 2.18
N TYR A 750 -19.32 18.75 1.76
CA TYR A 750 -18.07 19.50 1.74
C TYR A 750 -18.03 20.52 2.88
N LYS A 751 -16.92 20.54 3.63
CA LYS A 751 -16.72 21.47 4.75
C LYS A 751 -16.25 22.84 4.26
N THR A 752 -16.63 23.86 5.02
CA THR A 752 -16.27 25.27 4.86
C THR A 752 -15.70 25.82 6.18
N GLU A 753 -15.21 27.06 6.19
CA GLU A 753 -14.67 27.70 7.41
C GLU A 753 -15.73 27.75 8.54
N ASN A 754 -17.03 27.88 8.21
CA ASN A 754 -18.12 27.98 9.19
C ASN A 754 -18.67 26.63 9.67
N THR A 755 -18.51 25.57 8.88
CA THR A 755 -19.00 24.21 9.21
C THR A 755 -17.93 23.32 9.82
N TRP A 756 -16.67 23.77 9.80
CA TRP A 756 -15.51 23.15 10.44
C TRP A 756 -15.46 23.47 11.94
N LYS A 757 -15.29 22.45 12.80
CA LYS A 757 -15.40 22.60 14.26
C LYS A 757 -14.04 22.54 14.98
N LEU A 758 -13.12 21.71 14.50
CA LEU A 758 -11.91 21.40 15.26
C LEU A 758 -10.74 22.36 15.04
N SER A 759 -10.13 22.87 16.11
CA SER A 759 -8.85 23.59 16.03
C SER A 759 -7.64 22.66 15.95
N LEU A 760 -6.52 23.12 15.36
CA LEU A 760 -5.27 22.35 15.30
C LEU A 760 -4.70 22.05 16.69
N ALA A 761 -4.86 22.98 17.64
CA ALA A 761 -4.34 22.83 19.00
C ALA A 761 -4.90 21.60 19.73
N SER A 762 -6.13 21.19 19.37
CA SER A 762 -6.79 20.02 19.95
C SER A 762 -6.05 18.71 19.65
N LEU A 763 -5.28 18.62 18.55
CA LEU A 763 -4.49 17.42 18.18
C LEU A 763 -3.22 17.24 19.03
N PHE A 764 -2.65 18.33 19.52
CA PHE A 764 -1.38 18.31 20.27
C PHE A 764 -1.57 18.26 21.79
N SER A 765 -2.81 18.38 22.26
CA SER A 765 -3.13 18.32 23.68
C SER A 765 -3.21 16.87 24.20
N ASP A 766 -2.58 16.58 25.34
CA ASP A 766 -2.64 15.25 26.00
C ASP A 766 -3.98 15.00 26.73
N ILE A 767 -4.91 15.97 26.69
CA ILE A 767 -6.20 15.94 27.39
C ILE A 767 -7.29 15.61 26.36
N THR A 768 -7.52 14.31 26.19
CA THR A 768 -8.47 13.71 25.23
C THR A 768 -9.90 14.25 25.36
N GLY A 769 -10.27 14.86 26.51
CA GLY A 769 -11.59 15.45 26.76
C GLY A 769 -11.88 16.77 26.01
N LYS A 770 -10.86 17.60 25.71
CA LYS A 770 -11.07 18.87 24.98
C LYS A 770 -11.37 18.69 23.49
N PHE A 771 -10.95 17.55 22.92
CA PHE A 771 -11.22 17.18 21.54
C PHE A 771 -12.73 17.17 21.21
N LEU A 772 -13.56 16.90 22.23
CA LEU A 772 -15.00 16.66 22.10
C LEU A 772 -15.87 17.73 22.80
N GLU A 773 -15.34 18.47 23.79
CA GLU A 773 -16.10 19.44 24.61
C GLU A 773 -16.40 20.80 23.93
N ASP A 774 -15.57 21.26 22.99
CA ASP A 774 -15.69 22.59 22.36
C ASP A 774 -16.95 22.75 21.46
N THR A 775 -17.73 21.69 21.27
CA THR A 775 -18.94 21.65 20.42
C THR A 775 -20.16 22.38 21.00
N SER A 776 -20.25 22.56 22.32
CA SER A 776 -21.47 23.07 22.97
C SER A 776 -21.76 24.56 22.70
N VAL A 777 -20.77 25.33 22.24
CA VAL A 777 -20.88 26.78 22.02
C VAL A 777 -21.47 27.14 20.63
N TRP A 778 -21.33 26.27 19.63
CA TRP A 778 -21.73 26.53 18.24
C TRP A 778 -23.25 26.42 18.00
N LEU A 779 -23.99 25.73 18.88
CA LEU A 779 -25.41 25.35 18.74
C LEU A 779 -26.45 26.50 18.83
N LYS A 780 -26.07 27.78 18.71
CA LYS A 780 -26.95 28.93 19.06
C LYS A 780 -27.30 29.93 17.96
N LYS A 781 -27.17 29.61 16.67
CA LYS A 781 -27.70 30.48 15.61
C LYS A 781 -28.50 29.68 14.57
N THR A 782 -29.81 29.69 14.73
CA THR A 782 -30.76 29.02 13.83
C THR A 782 -31.92 29.96 13.56
N LYS A 783 -31.82 30.77 12.50
CA LYS A 783 -33.02 31.33 11.84
C LYS A 783 -32.88 31.70 10.35
N ASP A 784 -31.67 31.80 9.79
CA ASP A 784 -31.44 31.95 8.33
C ASP A 784 -30.35 30.98 7.78
N GLU A 785 -30.33 29.72 8.25
CA GLU A 785 -29.25 28.75 8.00
C GLU A 785 -28.91 28.48 6.52
N TRP A 786 -29.91 28.48 5.62
CA TRP A 786 -29.69 28.15 4.21
C TRP A 786 -29.11 29.31 3.40
N VAL A 787 -29.50 30.55 3.74
CA VAL A 787 -28.94 31.76 3.12
C VAL A 787 -27.48 31.92 3.52
N ASP A 788 -27.15 31.64 4.79
CA ASP A 788 -25.79 31.67 5.30
C ASP A 788 -24.93 30.55 4.69
N LYS A 789 -25.47 29.33 4.53
CA LYS A 789 -24.78 28.21 3.83
C LYS A 789 -24.52 28.53 2.36
N ALA A 790 -25.47 29.14 1.66
CA ALA A 790 -25.32 29.53 0.25
C ALA A 790 -24.27 30.63 0.07
N ASP A 791 -24.29 31.65 0.93
CA ASP A 791 -23.31 32.75 0.97
C ASP A 791 -21.89 32.21 1.20
N ASP A 792 -21.76 31.34 2.20
CA ASP A 792 -20.51 30.68 2.55
C ASP A 792 -19.99 29.75 1.44
N ALA A 793 -20.89 29.03 0.76
CA ALA A 793 -20.52 28.18 -0.39
C ALA A 793 -19.95 29.02 -1.54
N VAL A 794 -20.61 30.11 -1.92
CA VAL A 794 -20.12 31.00 -3.00
C VAL A 794 -18.79 31.65 -2.60
N LYS A 795 -18.66 32.12 -1.35
CA LYS A 795 -17.39 32.68 -0.83
C LYS A 795 -16.27 31.63 -0.85
N THR A 796 -16.57 30.39 -0.47
CA THR A 796 -15.62 29.28 -0.48
C THR A 796 -15.15 28.97 -1.89
N LEU A 797 -16.06 28.90 -2.88
CA LEU A 797 -15.68 28.65 -4.27
C LEU A 797 -14.81 29.77 -4.86
N ILE A 798 -15.15 31.03 -4.59
CA ILE A 798 -14.33 32.18 -5.02
C ILE A 798 -12.95 32.10 -4.37
N ARG A 799 -12.90 31.84 -3.06
CA ARG A 799 -11.65 31.68 -2.34
C ARG A 799 -10.82 30.53 -2.88
N GLU A 800 -11.43 29.40 -3.22
CA GLU A 800 -10.75 28.24 -3.78
C GLU A 800 -10.24 28.49 -5.20
N LEU A 801 -11.02 29.18 -6.03
CA LEU A 801 -10.58 29.63 -7.36
C LEU A 801 -9.35 30.54 -7.23
N VAL A 802 -9.44 31.56 -6.37
CA VAL A 802 -8.33 32.48 -6.09
C VAL A 802 -7.14 31.70 -5.51
N THR A 803 -7.37 30.80 -4.55
CA THR A 803 -6.33 29.97 -3.92
C THR A 803 -5.63 29.08 -4.94
N GLY A 804 -6.38 28.39 -5.80
CA GLY A 804 -5.84 27.57 -6.87
C GLY A 804 -4.97 28.39 -7.81
N LYS A 805 -5.44 29.57 -8.22
CA LYS A 805 -4.68 30.44 -9.12
C LYS A 805 -3.49 31.12 -8.47
N VAL A 806 -3.60 31.56 -7.22
CA VAL A 806 -2.48 32.10 -6.44
C VAL A 806 -1.41 31.02 -6.30
N ASN A 807 -1.76 29.80 -5.88
CA ASN A 807 -0.79 28.71 -5.76
C ASN A 807 -0.15 28.38 -7.12
N GLU A 808 -0.93 28.33 -8.21
CA GLU A 808 -0.38 28.10 -9.56
C GLU A 808 0.61 29.20 -10.00
N VAL A 809 0.29 30.46 -9.75
CA VAL A 809 1.14 31.60 -10.15
C VAL A 809 2.36 31.75 -9.25
N PHE A 810 2.23 31.45 -7.95
CA PHE A 810 3.30 31.57 -6.95
C PHE A 810 4.12 30.29 -6.77
N ALA A 811 3.72 29.18 -7.39
CA ALA A 811 4.45 27.92 -7.38
C ALA A 811 5.98 28.07 -7.61
N PRO A 812 6.46 28.86 -8.59
CA PRO A 812 7.90 29.06 -8.78
C PRO A 812 8.63 29.67 -7.58
N ILE A 813 7.94 30.52 -6.80
CA ILE A 813 8.48 31.14 -5.58
C ILE A 813 8.42 30.18 -4.40
N GLU A 814 7.37 29.37 -4.30
CA GLU A 814 7.19 28.37 -3.23
C GLU A 814 8.24 27.27 -3.25
N GLN A 815 8.62 26.87 -4.45
CA GLN A 815 9.76 26.02 -4.67
C GLN A 815 11.03 26.69 -4.11
N ALA A 816 11.37 27.91 -4.55
CA ALA A 816 12.58 28.61 -4.12
C ALA A 816 12.68 28.84 -2.60
N VAL A 817 11.55 29.05 -1.91
CA VAL A 817 11.51 29.28 -0.45
C VAL A 817 11.58 27.99 0.36
N THR A 818 10.92 26.91 -0.11
CA THR A 818 11.05 25.57 0.50
C THR A 818 12.49 25.06 0.40
N GLU A 819 13.18 25.48 -0.68
CA GLU A 819 14.56 25.16 -0.99
C GLU A 819 15.59 25.85 -0.08
N ALA A 820 15.31 27.08 0.39
CA ALA A 820 16.25 27.88 1.18
C ALA A 820 16.33 27.47 2.68
N GLY A 821 15.32 26.77 3.21
CA GLY A 821 15.20 26.49 4.65
C GLY A 821 14.88 27.74 5.48
N ASP A 822 14.42 27.55 6.72
CA ASP A 822 14.08 28.66 7.62
C ASP A 822 15.37 29.33 8.18
N GLU A 823 16.01 30.21 7.41
CA GLU A 823 16.95 31.20 7.94
C GLU A 823 16.20 32.43 8.50
N GLU A 824 16.86 33.20 9.39
CA GLU A 824 16.24 34.35 10.08
C GLU A 824 15.71 35.42 9.10
N ASP A 825 14.44 35.77 9.30
CA ASP A 825 13.64 36.61 8.41
C ASP A 825 13.95 38.11 8.57
N ASN A 826 14.75 38.67 7.65
CA ASN A 826 15.20 40.07 7.68
C ASN A 826 14.54 40.99 6.64
N ALA A 827 13.55 40.50 5.87
CA ALA A 827 12.92 41.28 4.79
C ALA A 827 11.78 42.21 5.27
N GLY A 828 11.59 43.35 4.59
CA GLY A 828 10.48 44.28 4.86
C GLY A 828 9.14 43.83 4.26
N ASP A 829 8.02 44.35 4.79
CA ASP A 829 6.67 44.01 4.30
C ASP A 829 6.39 44.57 2.90
N VAL A 830 6.00 43.69 1.97
CA VAL A 830 5.53 44.07 0.64
C VAL A 830 4.10 44.61 0.74
N LYS A 831 3.86 45.82 0.20
CA LYS A 831 2.53 46.44 0.18
C LYS A 831 1.64 45.75 -0.86
N PHE A 832 0.41 45.43 -0.44
CA PHE A 832 -0.63 44.88 -1.31
C PHE A 832 -1.45 46.01 -1.93
N ALA A 833 -1.64 45.98 -3.25
CA ALA A 833 -2.57 46.86 -3.95
C ALA A 833 -3.24 46.10 -5.11
N VAL A 834 -4.56 45.95 -5.05
CA VAL A 834 -5.38 45.47 -6.17
C VAL A 834 -5.80 46.70 -6.97
N SER A 835 -5.24 46.87 -8.17
CA SER A 835 -5.41 48.08 -9.00
C SER A 835 -6.30 47.90 -10.23
N LEU A 836 -6.75 46.67 -10.50
CA LEU A 836 -7.60 46.34 -11.66
C LEU A 836 -9.09 46.50 -11.28
N PRO A 837 -9.88 47.32 -12.01
CA PRO A 837 -11.33 47.46 -11.76
C PRO A 837 -12.09 46.16 -12.08
N LEU A 838 -13.26 45.97 -11.44
CA LEU A 838 -14.13 44.78 -11.55
C LEU A 838 -15.35 45.02 -12.46
N ASP A 839 -15.42 46.19 -13.10
CA ASP A 839 -16.65 46.76 -13.67
C ASP A 839 -17.20 45.97 -14.88
N ASP A 840 -16.36 45.17 -15.54
CA ASP A 840 -16.71 44.36 -16.72
C ASP A 840 -17.03 42.87 -16.38
N VAL A 841 -17.04 42.47 -15.10
CA VAL A 841 -17.28 41.07 -14.69
C VAL A 841 -18.77 40.80 -14.51
N SER A 842 -19.34 39.99 -15.40
CA SER A 842 -20.78 39.67 -15.42
C SER A 842 -21.11 38.23 -15.01
N ASN A 843 -20.16 37.31 -15.17
CA ASN A 843 -20.30 35.87 -14.89
C ASN A 843 -19.01 35.29 -14.30
N VAL A 844 -19.01 33.99 -13.97
CA VAL A 844 -17.86 33.33 -13.32
C VAL A 844 -16.64 33.18 -14.24
N ASP A 845 -16.82 33.05 -15.55
CA ASP A 845 -15.70 32.94 -16.49
C ASP A 845 -14.95 34.27 -16.66
N ASP A 846 -15.68 35.39 -16.71
CA ASP A 846 -15.10 36.74 -16.63
C ASP A 846 -14.29 36.92 -15.33
N LEU A 847 -14.82 36.40 -14.22
CA LEU A 847 -14.16 36.44 -12.91
C LEU A 847 -12.88 35.60 -12.91
N LYS A 848 -12.89 34.40 -13.52
CA LYS A 848 -11.69 33.55 -13.66
C LYS A 848 -10.57 34.29 -14.40
N GLU A 849 -10.87 34.91 -15.55
CA GLU A 849 -9.87 35.67 -16.31
C GLU A 849 -9.31 36.87 -15.52
N TRP A 850 -10.17 37.56 -14.78
CA TRP A 850 -9.76 38.67 -13.94
C TRP A 850 -8.83 38.20 -12.80
N VAL A 851 -9.17 37.11 -12.12
CA VAL A 851 -8.35 36.50 -11.07
C VAL A 851 -6.96 36.14 -11.60
N VAL A 852 -6.85 35.60 -12.83
CA VAL A 852 -5.55 35.31 -13.45
C VAL A 852 -4.68 36.56 -13.55
N LYS A 853 -5.23 37.66 -14.07
CA LYS A 853 -4.49 38.92 -14.30
C LYS A 853 -4.00 39.52 -12.99
N VAL A 854 -4.86 39.56 -11.96
CA VAL A 854 -4.52 40.11 -10.64
C VAL A 854 -3.44 39.27 -9.95
N CYS A 855 -3.56 37.94 -9.96
CA CYS A 855 -2.55 37.07 -9.36
C CYS A 855 -1.17 37.26 -10.01
N GLN A 856 -1.11 37.43 -11.34
CA GLN A 856 0.14 37.68 -12.05
C GLN A 856 0.79 39.01 -11.66
N ASP A 857 -0.01 40.06 -11.42
CA ASP A 857 0.51 41.34 -10.97
C ASP A 857 1.05 41.27 -9.53
N GLN A 858 0.39 40.55 -8.63
CA GLN A 858 0.89 40.35 -7.25
C GLN A 858 2.21 39.55 -7.25
N TYR A 859 2.31 38.53 -8.10
CA TYR A 859 3.54 37.77 -8.27
C TYR A 859 4.71 38.65 -8.73
N ARG A 860 4.47 39.53 -9.70
CA ARG A 860 5.51 40.47 -10.18
C ARG A 860 6.00 41.42 -9.09
N GLN A 861 5.11 41.86 -8.19
CA GLN A 861 5.46 42.71 -7.05
C GLN A 861 6.26 41.95 -5.98
N ALA A 862 5.92 40.68 -5.73
CA ALA A 862 6.59 39.85 -4.74
C ALA A 862 7.98 39.36 -5.20
N LYS A 863 8.14 39.05 -6.49
CA LYS A 863 9.32 38.37 -7.06
C LYS A 863 10.68 38.92 -6.61
N ASN A 864 10.81 40.24 -6.45
CA ASN A 864 12.08 40.88 -6.11
C ASN A 864 12.40 40.88 -4.60
N SER A 865 11.44 40.54 -3.72
CA SER A 865 11.57 40.60 -2.25
C SER A 865 11.65 39.21 -1.59
N VAL A 866 11.52 38.14 -2.39
CA VAL A 866 11.29 36.75 -1.96
C VAL A 866 12.56 36.00 -1.52
N THR A 867 13.75 36.46 -1.92
CA THR A 867 15.03 35.73 -1.70
C THR A 867 15.42 35.53 -0.24
N HIS A 868 14.68 36.12 0.71
CA HIS A 868 14.94 36.03 2.16
C HIS A 868 13.68 35.61 2.95
N TRP A 869 12.66 35.07 2.27
CA TRP A 869 11.42 34.65 2.94
C TRP A 869 11.53 33.21 3.42
N THR A 870 10.99 32.94 4.62
CA THR A 870 10.72 31.59 5.11
C THR A 870 9.48 30.99 4.44
N GLY A 871 9.35 29.66 4.45
CA GLY A 871 8.13 28.98 3.95
C GLY A 871 6.87 29.47 4.63
N ALA A 872 6.96 29.74 5.94
CA ALA A 872 5.89 30.33 6.72
C ALA A 872 5.54 31.76 6.24
N ARG A 873 6.53 32.60 5.90
CA ARG A 873 6.30 33.96 5.40
C ARG A 873 5.71 33.98 4.01
N LEU A 874 6.18 33.13 3.11
CA LEU A 874 5.59 33.01 1.79
C LEU A 874 4.14 32.54 1.86
N GLU A 875 3.85 31.53 2.68
CA GLU A 875 2.47 31.12 2.94
C GLU A 875 1.64 32.25 3.53
N HIS A 876 2.21 33.06 4.44
CA HIS A 876 1.56 34.24 4.96
C HIS A 876 1.29 35.29 3.88
N PHE A 877 2.21 35.50 2.94
CA PHE A 877 2.04 36.41 1.81
C PHE A 877 0.99 35.90 0.82
N LYS A 878 1.04 34.63 0.42
CA LYS A 878 0.01 33.99 -0.42
C LYS A 878 -1.35 34.08 0.25
N LYS A 879 -1.41 33.81 1.56
CA LYS A 879 -2.63 33.99 2.36
C LYS A 879 -3.14 35.42 2.30
N LYS A 880 -2.27 36.42 2.52
CA LYS A 880 -2.64 37.83 2.41
C LYS A 880 -3.12 38.17 1.00
N ALA A 881 -2.48 37.63 -0.04
CA ALA A 881 -2.92 37.75 -1.42
C ALA A 881 -4.32 37.21 -1.64
N ILE A 882 -4.54 35.97 -1.18
CA ILE A 882 -5.83 35.30 -1.26
C ILE A 882 -6.88 36.11 -0.52
N ASP A 883 -6.61 36.55 0.71
CA ASP A 883 -7.54 37.29 1.55
C ASP A 883 -7.88 38.66 0.94
N GLU A 884 -6.89 39.43 0.46
CA GLU A 884 -7.10 40.74 -0.17
C GLU A 884 -7.87 40.62 -1.50
N ILE A 885 -7.50 39.69 -2.38
CA ILE A 885 -8.19 39.46 -3.66
C ILE A 885 -9.61 38.96 -3.40
N THR A 886 -9.79 38.01 -2.48
CA THR A 886 -11.10 37.44 -2.14
C THR A 886 -12.00 38.52 -1.52
N ASN A 887 -11.50 39.32 -0.58
CA ASN A 887 -12.27 40.40 0.02
C ASN A 887 -12.61 41.50 -0.99
N PHE A 888 -11.71 41.80 -1.94
CA PHE A 888 -11.99 42.74 -3.02
C PHE A 888 -13.14 42.25 -3.92
N ILE A 889 -13.15 40.95 -4.25
CA ILE A 889 -14.26 40.33 -5.00
C ILE A 889 -15.55 40.35 -4.17
N ILE A 890 -15.53 39.86 -2.93
CA ILE A 890 -16.72 39.74 -2.07
C ILE A 890 -17.38 41.11 -1.81
N ASN A 891 -16.60 42.17 -1.67
CA ASN A 891 -17.14 43.52 -1.44
C ASN A 891 -17.53 44.25 -2.73
N SER A 892 -17.47 43.58 -3.89
CA SER A 892 -17.78 44.19 -5.20
C SER A 892 -19.25 44.02 -5.59
N PRO A 893 -19.79 44.93 -6.42
CA PRO A 893 -21.12 44.76 -7.03
C PRO A 893 -21.24 43.49 -7.89
N ALA A 894 -20.13 43.01 -8.47
CA ALA A 894 -20.09 41.78 -9.26
C ALA A 894 -20.41 40.55 -8.40
N TYR A 895 -19.90 40.50 -7.17
CA TYR A 895 -20.21 39.42 -6.23
C TYR A 895 -21.69 39.40 -5.84
N GLU A 896 -22.29 40.54 -5.49
CA GLU A 896 -23.71 40.62 -5.14
C GLU A 896 -24.62 40.16 -6.29
N ASN A 897 -24.22 40.43 -7.54
CA ASN A 897 -24.95 39.96 -8.73
C ASN A 897 -24.89 38.43 -8.87
N ILE A 898 -23.70 37.83 -8.71
CA ILE A 898 -23.50 36.38 -8.75
C ILE A 898 -24.23 35.70 -7.57
N PHE A 899 -24.04 36.21 -6.35
CA PHE A 899 -24.61 35.67 -5.12
C PHE A 899 -26.14 35.73 -5.11
N SER A 900 -26.75 36.85 -5.48
CA SER A 900 -28.22 36.99 -5.48
C SER A 900 -28.92 36.05 -6.45
N THR A 901 -28.26 35.68 -7.55
CA THR A 901 -28.75 34.72 -8.54
C THR A 901 -28.59 33.27 -8.05
N VAL A 902 -27.43 32.93 -7.49
CA VAL A 902 -27.17 31.63 -6.86
C VAL A 902 -28.13 31.38 -5.69
N LYS A 903 -28.35 32.39 -4.84
CA LYS A 903 -29.31 32.36 -3.72
C LYS A 903 -30.73 32.07 -4.19
N LYS A 904 -31.18 32.67 -5.30
CA LYS A 904 -32.50 32.39 -5.90
C LYS A 904 -32.61 30.94 -6.38
N GLY A 905 -31.58 30.42 -7.05
CA GLY A 905 -31.55 29.03 -7.51
C GLY A 905 -31.56 28.02 -6.36
N LEU A 906 -30.79 28.27 -5.29
CA LEU A 906 -30.72 27.40 -4.12
C LEU A 906 -32.00 27.40 -3.28
N ASN A 907 -32.65 28.56 -3.10
CA ASN A 907 -33.94 28.63 -2.39
C ASN A 907 -35.03 27.81 -3.11
N ASN A 908 -35.04 27.80 -4.45
CA ASN A 908 -35.99 27.01 -5.23
C ASN A 908 -35.73 25.50 -5.15
N ILE A 909 -34.49 25.07 -4.90
CA ILE A 909 -34.11 23.66 -4.69
C ILE A 909 -34.65 23.13 -3.35
N ILE A 910 -34.74 24.00 -2.33
CA ILE A 910 -35.20 23.64 -0.99
C ILE A 910 -36.73 23.46 -0.94
N ASP A 911 -37.46 24.22 -1.76
CA ASP A 911 -38.93 24.26 -1.74
C ASP A 911 -39.61 23.46 -2.90
N GLY A 912 -38.84 22.90 -3.85
CA GLY A 912 -39.34 22.46 -5.17
C GLY A 912 -39.32 20.96 -5.49
N SER A 913 -40.12 20.56 -6.50
CA SER A 913 -40.11 19.22 -7.11
C SER A 913 -38.91 19.02 -8.06
N LEU A 914 -38.69 17.77 -8.47
CA LEU A 914 -37.56 17.31 -9.32
C LEU A 914 -37.44 18.11 -10.65
N ASP A 915 -38.56 18.53 -11.24
CA ASP A 915 -38.60 19.35 -12.45
C ASP A 915 -38.07 20.79 -12.21
N MET A 916 -38.41 21.39 -11.07
CA MET A 916 -37.91 22.71 -10.67
C MET A 916 -36.43 22.69 -10.29
N LEU A 917 -35.93 21.53 -9.85
CA LEU A 917 -34.55 21.30 -9.47
C LEU A 917 -33.62 21.30 -10.69
N SER A 918 -34.01 20.61 -11.76
CA SER A 918 -33.30 20.65 -13.04
C SER A 918 -33.24 22.08 -13.61
N GLU A 919 -34.37 22.80 -13.59
CA GLU A 919 -34.42 24.21 -14.01
C GLU A 919 -33.56 25.13 -13.13
N SER A 920 -33.55 24.92 -11.81
CA SER A 920 -32.75 25.71 -10.87
C SER A 920 -31.25 25.43 -10.99
N LEU A 921 -30.86 24.17 -11.21
CA LEU A 921 -29.49 23.77 -11.52
C LEU A 921 -29.05 24.33 -12.88
N GLN A 922 -29.94 24.38 -13.86
CA GLN A 922 -29.68 24.99 -15.17
C GLN A 922 -29.55 26.52 -15.06
N GLN A 923 -30.32 27.18 -14.19
CA GLN A 923 -30.17 28.61 -13.88
C GLN A 923 -28.85 28.94 -13.19
N ILE A 924 -28.46 28.14 -12.18
CA ILE A 924 -27.14 28.21 -11.55
C ILE A 924 -26.05 27.95 -12.61
N GLY A 925 -26.28 26.98 -13.48
CA GLY A 925 -25.29 26.56 -14.46
C GLY A 925 -25.06 27.51 -15.62
N ASN A 926 -26.09 28.22 -16.07
CA ASN A 926 -25.97 29.23 -17.13
C ASN A 926 -25.10 30.45 -16.73
N GLN A 927 -24.89 30.69 -15.43
CA GLN A 927 -24.07 31.80 -14.91
C GLN A 927 -22.67 31.34 -14.45
N ILE A 928 -22.55 30.07 -14.07
CA ILE A 928 -21.29 29.49 -13.62
C ILE A 928 -20.50 28.90 -14.80
N GLY A 929 -21.15 28.52 -15.92
CA GLY A 929 -20.55 28.03 -17.17
C GLY A 929 -19.86 26.66 -17.07
N ASP A 930 -19.28 26.40 -15.90
CA ASP A 930 -18.45 25.28 -15.50
C ASP A 930 -19.26 24.25 -14.70
N PRO A 931 -19.52 23.06 -15.26
CA PRO A 931 -20.26 21.98 -14.59
C PRO A 931 -19.63 21.51 -13.27
N GLY A 932 -18.33 21.75 -13.09
CA GLY A 932 -17.57 21.42 -11.90
C GLY A 932 -17.85 22.33 -10.74
N MET A 933 -17.72 23.64 -10.96
CA MET A 933 -18.09 24.65 -9.96
C MET A 933 -19.57 24.57 -9.58
N GLN A 934 -20.46 24.21 -10.52
CA GLN A 934 -21.86 23.93 -10.21
C GLN A 934 -22.01 22.75 -9.25
N SER A 935 -21.39 21.61 -9.56
CA SER A 935 -21.43 20.41 -8.72
C SER A 935 -20.79 20.67 -7.35
N GLN A 936 -19.75 21.49 -7.30
CA GLN A 936 -19.03 21.87 -6.10
C GLN A 936 -19.86 22.81 -5.21
N LEU A 937 -20.55 23.78 -5.81
CA LEU A 937 -21.53 24.64 -5.12
C LEU A 937 -22.63 23.79 -4.49
N VAL A 938 -23.23 22.89 -5.27
CA VAL A 938 -24.31 22.00 -4.82
C VAL A 938 -23.83 21.13 -3.67
N GLY A 939 -22.67 20.48 -3.78
CA GLY A 939 -22.15 19.62 -2.70
C GLY A 939 -21.69 20.36 -1.44
N THR A 940 -21.47 21.68 -1.51
CA THR A 940 -21.17 22.50 -0.33
C THR A 940 -22.44 22.88 0.44
N VAL A 941 -23.58 22.98 -0.25
CA VAL A 941 -24.89 23.29 0.35
C VAL A 941 -25.64 22.01 0.76
N VAL A 942 -25.38 20.90 0.07
CA VAL A 942 -25.98 19.60 0.36
C VAL A 942 -25.37 18.96 1.62
N SER A 943 -26.26 18.55 2.52
CA SER A 943 -25.92 17.77 3.71
C SER A 943 -26.45 16.34 3.61
N PHE A 944 -25.74 15.41 4.26
CA PHE A 944 -26.09 14.01 4.35
C PHE A 944 -26.39 13.67 5.81
N ASP A 945 -27.49 12.96 6.02
CA ASP A 945 -27.79 12.28 7.28
C ASP A 945 -27.32 10.81 7.25
N TYR A 946 -27.59 10.07 8.31
CA TYR A 946 -27.23 8.66 8.39
C TYR A 946 -27.90 7.81 7.29
N VAL A 947 -29.14 8.11 6.91
CA VAL A 947 -29.88 7.36 5.88
C VAL A 947 -29.29 7.61 4.50
N ASP A 948 -28.90 8.85 4.20
CA ASP A 948 -28.22 9.19 2.94
C ASP A 948 -26.89 8.43 2.79
N TYR A 949 -26.13 8.25 3.87
CA TYR A 949 -24.94 7.39 3.86
C TYR A 949 -25.26 5.91 3.65
N LEU A 950 -26.34 5.39 4.22
CA LEU A 950 -26.77 4.01 3.96
C LEU A 950 -27.22 3.81 2.50
N ARG A 951 -27.96 4.79 1.93
CA ARG A 951 -28.32 4.79 0.51
C ARG A 951 -27.07 4.74 -0.38
N LEU A 952 -26.06 5.54 -0.04
CA LEU A 952 -24.77 5.57 -0.73
C LEU A 952 -24.05 4.21 -0.66
N LEU A 953 -23.96 3.61 0.53
CA LEU A 953 -23.33 2.30 0.70
C LEU A 953 -24.09 1.20 -0.06
N LEU A 954 -25.42 1.27 -0.14
CA LEU A 954 -26.26 0.36 -0.94
C LEU A 954 -26.03 0.50 -2.45
N VAL A 955 -25.61 1.66 -2.94
CA VAL A 955 -25.19 1.85 -4.35
C VAL A 955 -23.93 1.04 -4.66
N ALA A 956 -23.03 0.87 -3.68
CA ALA A 956 -21.80 0.09 -3.84
C ALA A 956 -22.00 -1.44 -3.79
N VAL A 957 -23.20 -1.91 -3.42
CA VAL A 957 -23.57 -3.33 -3.31
C VAL A 957 -24.32 -3.79 -4.57
N PRO A 958 -23.92 -4.91 -5.20
CA PRO A 958 -24.62 -5.44 -6.37
C PRO A 958 -26.11 -5.68 -6.12
N ASN A 959 -26.97 -5.34 -7.09
CA ASN A 959 -28.45 -5.46 -6.97
C ASN A 959 -28.90 -6.83 -6.48
N LYS A 960 -28.42 -7.90 -7.11
CA LYS A 960 -28.76 -9.27 -6.72
C LYS A 960 -28.40 -9.57 -5.27
N THR A 961 -27.22 -9.15 -4.81
CA THR A 961 -26.74 -9.39 -3.45
C THR A 961 -27.59 -8.66 -2.41
N LYS A 962 -27.94 -7.38 -2.63
CA LYS A 962 -28.81 -6.65 -1.68
C LYS A 962 -30.25 -7.17 -1.67
N LEU A 963 -30.78 -7.62 -2.81
CA LEU A 963 -32.10 -8.27 -2.88
C LEU A 963 -32.12 -9.59 -2.09
N LEU A 964 -31.12 -10.45 -2.28
CA LEU A 964 -31.05 -11.72 -1.57
C LEU A 964 -30.81 -11.54 -0.06
N ARG A 965 -30.01 -10.56 0.34
CA ARG A 965 -29.85 -10.22 1.78
C ARG A 965 -31.09 -9.56 2.36
N ALA A 966 -31.86 -8.79 1.59
CA ALA A 966 -33.17 -8.32 2.01
C ALA A 966 -34.12 -9.51 2.23
N ALA A 967 -34.12 -10.50 1.33
CA ALA A 967 -34.88 -11.75 1.51
C ALA A 967 -34.43 -12.53 2.76
N ASP A 968 -33.13 -12.56 3.08
CA ASP A 968 -32.65 -13.15 4.34
C ASP A 968 -33.31 -12.48 5.56
N ILE A 969 -33.32 -11.15 5.62
CA ILE A 969 -33.92 -10.39 6.73
C ILE A 969 -35.43 -10.59 6.77
N ILE A 970 -36.12 -10.56 5.63
CA ILE A 970 -37.56 -10.85 5.56
C ILE A 970 -37.85 -12.24 6.12
N GLN A 971 -37.11 -13.27 5.70
CA GLN A 971 -37.29 -14.63 6.21
C GLN A 971 -37.06 -14.71 7.72
N LEU A 972 -35.97 -14.12 8.21
CA LEU A 972 -35.65 -14.09 9.64
C LEU A 972 -36.73 -13.36 10.44
N ASN A 973 -37.18 -12.19 9.98
CA ASN A 973 -38.22 -11.41 10.66
C ASN A 973 -39.59 -12.06 10.60
N MET A 974 -39.91 -12.80 9.54
CA MET A 974 -41.16 -13.57 9.46
C MET A 974 -41.15 -14.76 10.41
N ARG A 975 -40.01 -15.44 10.60
CA ARG A 975 -39.88 -16.46 11.65
C ARG A 975 -40.19 -15.91 13.04
N GLU A 976 -39.75 -14.68 13.29
CA GLU A 976 -40.00 -13.96 14.54
C GLU A 976 -41.44 -13.44 14.69
N THR A 977 -41.99 -12.89 13.61
CA THR A 977 -43.33 -12.29 13.61
C THR A 977 -44.42 -13.36 13.70
N LEU A 978 -44.21 -14.51 13.07
CA LEU A 978 -45.15 -15.64 13.05
C LEU A 978 -44.92 -16.62 14.20
N ASP A 979 -43.88 -16.41 15.02
CA ASP A 979 -43.37 -17.36 16.01
C ASP A 979 -43.21 -18.79 15.39
N ASN A 980 -42.71 -18.86 14.15
CA ASN A 980 -42.53 -20.09 13.36
C ASN A 980 -41.08 -20.21 12.83
N PRO A 981 -40.21 -21.04 13.44
CA PRO A 981 -38.80 -21.15 13.04
C PRO A 981 -38.61 -21.82 11.66
N ASP A 982 -39.59 -22.60 11.20
CA ASP A 982 -39.52 -23.37 9.95
C ASP A 982 -39.97 -22.57 8.72
N PHE A 983 -40.36 -21.31 8.89
CA PHE A 983 -40.76 -20.46 7.78
C PHE A 983 -39.62 -20.32 6.74
N LEU A 984 -39.94 -20.64 5.49
CA LEU A 984 -39.04 -20.56 4.33
C LEU A 984 -39.70 -19.77 3.20
N MET A 985 -39.09 -18.66 2.79
CA MET A 985 -39.61 -17.83 1.69
C MET A 985 -39.65 -18.58 0.36
N SER A 986 -38.87 -19.64 0.19
CA SER A 986 -38.84 -20.46 -1.03
C SER A 986 -40.14 -21.23 -1.28
N GLU A 987 -40.98 -21.40 -0.26
CA GLU A 987 -42.29 -22.07 -0.37
C GLU A 987 -43.40 -21.11 -0.82
N TYR A 988 -43.12 -19.82 -0.83
CA TYR A 988 -44.09 -18.77 -1.15
C TYR A 988 -43.92 -18.33 -2.62
N ASN A 989 -44.86 -18.79 -3.46
CA ASN A 989 -44.80 -18.64 -4.92
C ASN A 989 -45.55 -17.38 -5.39
N SER A 990 -44.96 -16.67 -6.35
CA SER A 990 -45.54 -15.46 -6.96
C SER A 990 -46.15 -15.72 -8.34
N PHE A 991 -45.72 -16.81 -9.02
CA PHE A 991 -46.25 -17.20 -10.33
C PHE A 991 -46.54 -18.70 -10.41
N ILE A 992 -47.72 -19.05 -10.92
CA ILE A 992 -48.15 -20.44 -11.12
C ILE A 992 -48.56 -20.68 -12.57
N ILE A 993 -48.25 -21.86 -13.09
CA ILE A 993 -48.81 -22.38 -14.34
C ILE A 993 -49.75 -23.52 -13.99
N VAL A 994 -50.94 -23.50 -14.56
CA VAL A 994 -51.95 -24.52 -14.38
C VAL A 994 -52.19 -25.22 -15.71
N GLU A 995 -52.23 -26.53 -15.67
CA GLU A 995 -52.66 -27.37 -16.78
C GLU A 995 -53.90 -28.14 -16.36
N ALA A 996 -55.02 -27.89 -17.03
CA ALA A 996 -56.31 -28.52 -16.75
C ALA A 996 -56.75 -29.35 -17.95
N GLU A 997 -57.01 -30.63 -17.73
CA GLU A 997 -57.63 -31.51 -18.72
C GLU A 997 -59.15 -31.46 -18.51
N ILE A 998 -59.86 -30.98 -19.52
CA ILE A 998 -61.31 -30.81 -19.48
C ILE A 998 -61.93 -31.60 -20.63
N SER A 999 -62.99 -32.34 -20.31
CA SER A 999 -63.76 -33.12 -21.26
C SER A 999 -65.18 -32.56 -21.38
N MET A 1000 -65.77 -32.68 -22.57
CA MET A 1000 -67.15 -32.28 -22.83
C MET A 1000 -67.91 -33.36 -23.61
N LYS A 1001 -69.23 -33.40 -23.45
CA LYS A 1001 -70.09 -34.39 -24.09
C LYS A 1001 -70.43 -34.01 -25.54
N THR A 1002 -70.08 -34.88 -26.48
CA THR A 1002 -70.50 -34.78 -27.89
C THR A 1002 -71.94 -35.25 -28.08
N MET A 1003 -72.76 -34.49 -28.81
CA MET A 1003 -74.20 -34.75 -28.95
C MET A 1003 -74.53 -35.54 -30.23
N PHE A 1004 -73.85 -35.23 -31.34
CA PHE A 1004 -74.20 -35.72 -32.67
C PHE A 1004 -73.12 -36.61 -33.29
N ILE A 1005 -71.88 -36.60 -32.77
CA ILE A 1005 -70.81 -37.51 -33.20
C ILE A 1005 -71.15 -38.96 -32.82
N PRO A 1006 -71.27 -39.88 -33.79
CA PRO A 1006 -71.55 -41.30 -33.55
C PRO A 1006 -70.45 -41.99 -32.72
N SER A 1007 -70.84 -42.94 -31.88
CA SER A 1007 -69.93 -43.68 -30.98
C SER A 1007 -68.76 -44.36 -31.69
N PHE A 1008 -68.94 -44.86 -32.92
CA PHE A 1008 -67.90 -45.52 -33.71
C PHE A 1008 -66.83 -44.55 -34.26
N LEU A 1009 -67.07 -43.24 -34.25
CA LEU A 1009 -66.11 -42.20 -34.61
C LEU A 1009 -65.44 -41.56 -33.39
N LYS A 1010 -65.87 -41.90 -32.17
CA LYS A 1010 -65.29 -41.36 -30.94
C LYS A 1010 -63.95 -42.06 -30.65
N THR A 1011 -62.88 -41.27 -30.59
CA THR A 1011 -61.58 -41.65 -30.03
C THR A 1011 -61.52 -41.31 -28.54
N PRO A 1012 -60.55 -41.84 -27.77
CA PRO A 1012 -60.34 -41.44 -26.37
C PRO A 1012 -60.10 -39.93 -26.16
N GLN A 1013 -59.71 -39.22 -27.21
CA GLN A 1013 -59.46 -37.77 -27.23
C GLN A 1013 -60.70 -36.95 -27.66
N THR A 1014 -61.80 -37.62 -28.03
CA THR A 1014 -62.99 -36.93 -28.55
C THR A 1014 -63.68 -36.12 -27.46
N GLY A 1015 -63.75 -34.81 -27.66
CA GLY A 1015 -64.35 -33.87 -26.70
C GLY A 1015 -63.42 -33.50 -25.54
N LYS A 1016 -62.14 -33.91 -25.57
CA LYS A 1016 -61.13 -33.50 -24.59
C LYS A 1016 -60.26 -32.38 -25.13
N PHE A 1017 -59.88 -31.45 -24.27
CA PHE A 1017 -58.86 -30.45 -24.57
C PHE A 1017 -58.08 -30.09 -23.30
N SER A 1018 -56.77 -29.89 -23.45
CA SER A 1018 -55.88 -29.42 -22.37
C SER A 1018 -55.76 -27.90 -22.45
N ILE A 1019 -56.01 -27.24 -21.33
CA ILE A 1019 -55.85 -25.79 -21.20
C ILE A 1019 -54.68 -25.54 -20.25
N ARG A 1020 -53.66 -24.86 -20.79
CA ARG A 1020 -52.51 -24.39 -20.02
C ARG A 1020 -52.59 -22.87 -19.84
N TRP A 1021 -52.57 -22.40 -18.62
CA TRP A 1021 -52.61 -20.96 -18.29
C TRP A 1021 -51.64 -20.60 -17.17
N GLY A 1022 -50.89 -19.51 -17.36
CA GLY A 1022 -49.99 -18.97 -16.35
C GLY A 1022 -50.47 -17.63 -15.83
N TYR A 1023 -50.37 -17.42 -14.52
CA TYR A 1023 -50.71 -16.14 -13.88
C TYR A 1023 -49.83 -15.94 -12.65
N GLY A 1024 -49.50 -14.69 -12.37
CA GLY A 1024 -48.75 -14.27 -11.19
C GLY A 1024 -49.07 -12.83 -10.83
N TYR A 1025 -48.52 -12.38 -9.71
CA TYR A 1025 -48.77 -11.04 -9.18
C TYR A 1025 -48.12 -9.92 -10.00
#